data_AF-A0AAV1DIM1-F1
#
_entry.id   AF-A0AAV1DIM1-F1
#
_cell.length_a   1.000
_cell.length_b   1.000
_cell.length_c   1.000
_cell.angle_alpha   90.00
_cell.angle_beta   90.00
_cell.angle_gamma   90.00
#
_symmetry.space_group_name_H-M   'P 1'
#
loop_
_entity.id
_entity.type
_entity.pdbx_description
1 polymer ?
#
loop_
_entity_poly.entity_id
_entity_poly.type
_entity_poly.pdbx_seq_one_letter_code
_entity_poly.pdbx_strand_id
1 'polypeptide(L)'
;MARNLGFLVLALFVASICEAAVFTPISDSHRSAALELFAATDGSLQSLEETYEALRTFEVLGIDKKSEIKTSTCKTVDDTLWSASSAPKDLFQALRVNGILKCDLNDEAFTGIASRLKDSVRDASTLLDFYYSISSLMLIKGQTSEVDVKLEDADGVFRAIKALSQSDGRWRFSTNNPESSTYAAGLALETLAGVISLASQEIDQSLIESVKKDVLKLFDATEKYDDGSCYFVDAQGSEGPISASSAVIRGITSLASSTSESLNLSGDKIMCLAKFFLGIGIPGSFKDLYYQVDALACLDKNGVSVPLILSLPASVLSVTQKDQLKVRVNTVLGSPAPPLSVKLMQIFTSGSKDASIIDQELKFDPATGLHVLETLPESIDIGSYTFSFEILLRDPEHKKTYATGGRTKLPVYVTGVVDVDQAEIIILDSDLGSAETKKKINVNGENSFALSANHLQKLRLTFQLTTPSGNAFKPHQAFLRLKHESGVEHLFLVGNSGKKFEIILDFLGLVEKFFYLSGRYDIQLTVGDSVMENSFFQPLGHVELDLPEAPEKAARPPPPPVDPISKYGPKAEITHIFRSPEKRPPMELSFTFLGLVLLPFLGFLIGLLVLRVNLKNFPSAALPAVFAIAFHLGIGAVLSLYFVFWLKDPFPPCLHIGKVEILLMNPSIKSSAIWRTGPVVSLYTRSDVIIPMEPSTSKPSTGRKRQREQEVSSPENHTAGDNLIFSDTSVALQMMRSQFPRIDKVSIQPFILRSQLYSSIKDRTQVDRELENLKREMVIRIFKLSTGQDDHAIMFLDDYHSQIERAVKRLNAKKQDDLVVFEWFKTHVLPSKPDPSIGHQELHSLLSVAGKVKEEHISLIINAGLLTRQLIDPNMYWFAIPNIGSILKGLTQGRKELLSFLNRRKYKEMMLSLLEKKRLRFSLLDMRFHLRDLIGSGGMIGYGEFVAIIYKGNGGIWMVVNAKHSQ
;
A
#
# COMPACT_ATOMS: atom_id res chain seq x y z
N MET A 1 41.34 12.59 29.86
CA MET A 1 40.70 11.28 29.58
C MET A 1 39.21 11.50 29.35
N ALA A 2 38.78 11.79 28.11
CA ALA A 2 37.41 12.26 27.84
C ALA A 2 36.86 11.82 26.45
N ARG A 3 37.22 10.61 25.98
CA ARG A 3 36.75 10.10 24.66
C ARG A 3 36.22 8.67 24.65
N ASN A 4 36.27 7.96 25.78
CA ASN A 4 35.83 6.55 25.87
C ASN A 4 34.43 6.38 26.49
N LEU A 5 33.88 7.42 27.13
CA LEU A 5 32.59 7.33 27.83
C LEU A 5 31.39 7.25 26.85
N GLY A 6 31.52 7.84 25.65
CA GLY A 6 30.46 7.85 24.64
C GLY A 6 30.13 6.48 24.03
N PHE A 7 31.05 5.51 24.09
CA PHE A 7 30.79 4.14 23.61
C PHE A 7 30.08 3.25 24.63
N LEU A 8 30.22 3.54 25.94
CA LEU A 8 29.59 2.72 26.99
C LEU A 8 28.09 3.00 27.13
N VAL A 9 27.65 4.24 26.89
CA VAL A 9 26.24 4.64 26.99
C VAL A 9 25.39 4.09 25.85
N LEU A 10 25.99 3.91 24.65
CA LEU A 10 25.27 3.36 23.49
C LEU A 10 25.00 1.84 23.60
N ALA A 11 25.74 1.13 24.45
CA ALA A 11 25.57 -0.31 24.69
C ALA A 11 24.43 -0.67 25.67
N LEU A 12 23.90 0.30 26.44
CA LEU A 12 22.89 0.07 27.48
C LEU A 12 21.44 0.32 27.04
N PHE A 13 21.24 0.80 25.81
CA PHE A 13 19.92 1.05 25.20
C PHE A 13 19.48 0.02 24.15
N VAL A 14 20.14 -1.15 24.09
CA VAL A 14 19.61 -2.34 23.40
C VAL A 14 19.03 -3.31 24.44
N ALA A 15 17.98 -2.83 25.11
CA ALA A 15 17.03 -3.69 25.81
C ALA A 15 15.68 -3.46 25.13
N SER A 16 15.44 -4.22 24.06
CA SER A 16 14.12 -4.24 23.42
C SER A 16 13.10 -4.69 24.47
N ILE A 17 12.06 -3.90 24.70
CA ILE A 17 10.90 -4.36 25.47
C ILE A 17 10.10 -5.22 24.50
N CYS A 18 10.48 -6.49 24.37
CA CYS A 18 9.75 -7.43 23.52
C CYS A 18 8.31 -7.54 24.04
N GLU A 19 7.33 -7.13 23.23
CA GLU A 19 5.98 -7.65 23.36
C GLU A 19 6.08 -9.16 23.17
N ALA A 20 5.90 -9.93 24.25
CA ALA A 20 6.02 -11.37 24.19
C ALA A 20 4.79 -11.94 23.47
N ALA A 21 5.00 -12.50 22.27
CA ALA A 21 3.94 -13.08 21.47
C ALA A 21 3.21 -14.19 22.24
N VAL A 22 1.87 -14.11 22.26
CA VAL A 22 1.02 -15.08 22.94
C VAL A 22 0.70 -16.21 21.97
N PHE A 23 1.50 -17.27 22.02
CA PHE A 23 1.26 -18.49 21.24
C PHE A 23 0.11 -19.29 21.86
N THR A 24 -0.91 -19.58 21.07
CA THR A 24 -2.01 -20.48 21.43
C THR A 24 -2.04 -21.68 20.48
N PRO A 25 -2.39 -22.90 20.93
CA PRO A 25 -2.65 -24.03 20.04
C PRO A 25 -3.73 -23.75 18.99
N ILE A 26 -3.85 -24.63 18.00
CA ILE A 26 -4.93 -24.58 17.00
C ILE A 26 -6.31 -24.52 17.67
N SER A 27 -7.22 -23.74 17.06
CA SER A 27 -8.53 -23.36 17.62
C SER A 27 -9.65 -23.44 16.58
N ASP A 28 -10.91 -23.29 17.01
CA ASP A 28 -12.08 -23.37 16.13
C ASP A 28 -12.14 -22.27 15.05
N SER A 29 -11.37 -21.18 15.19
CA SER A 29 -11.20 -20.20 14.12
C SER A 29 -10.41 -20.76 12.94
N HIS A 30 -9.45 -21.68 13.18
CA HIS A 30 -8.76 -22.42 12.12
C HIS A 30 -9.69 -23.42 11.44
N ARG A 31 -10.58 -24.09 12.19
CA ARG A 31 -11.63 -24.95 11.62
C ARG A 31 -12.56 -24.15 10.70
N SER A 32 -12.97 -22.97 11.15
CA SER A 32 -13.82 -22.04 10.40
C SER A 32 -13.13 -21.55 9.12
N ALA A 33 -11.86 -21.13 9.23
CA ALA A 33 -11.06 -20.69 8.09
C ALA A 33 -10.79 -21.81 7.08
N ALA A 34 -10.60 -23.06 7.52
CA ALA A 34 -10.46 -24.21 6.61
C ALA A 34 -11.73 -24.42 5.76
N LEU A 35 -12.92 -24.28 6.37
CA LEU A 35 -14.20 -24.40 5.66
C LEU A 35 -14.46 -23.23 4.70
N GLU A 36 -13.94 -22.02 4.98
CA GLU A 36 -14.03 -20.86 4.08
C GLU A 36 -13.01 -20.92 2.93
N LEU A 37 -11.76 -21.31 3.21
CA LEU A 37 -10.66 -21.32 2.24
C LEU A 37 -10.68 -22.52 1.29
N PHE A 38 -11.19 -23.68 1.73
CA PHE A 38 -11.42 -24.86 0.89
C PHE A 38 -12.90 -25.01 0.48
N ALA A 39 -13.63 -23.89 0.37
CA ALA A 39 -15.02 -23.88 -0.09
C ALA A 39 -15.12 -24.23 -1.59
N ALA A 40 -15.49 -25.47 -1.90
CA ALA A 40 -15.71 -25.92 -3.28
C ALA A 40 -16.85 -25.12 -3.95
N THR A 41 -16.64 -24.64 -5.17
CA THR A 41 -17.63 -23.84 -5.91
C THR A 41 -18.84 -24.66 -6.35
N ASP A 42 -18.60 -25.91 -6.72
CA ASP A 42 -19.58 -26.83 -7.32
C ASP A 42 -19.56 -28.22 -6.66
N GLY A 43 -19.02 -28.31 -5.43
CA GLY A 43 -18.81 -29.57 -4.68
C GLY A 43 -17.50 -30.31 -5.01
N SER A 44 -16.83 -29.98 -6.12
CA SER A 44 -15.48 -30.45 -6.47
C SER A 44 -14.40 -29.39 -6.24
N LEU A 45 -13.22 -29.81 -5.77
CA LEU A 45 -11.99 -29.01 -5.74
C LEU A 45 -11.25 -29.12 -7.10
N GLN A 46 -10.39 -28.16 -7.45
CA GLN A 46 -9.92 -27.99 -8.83
C GLN A 46 -8.85 -29.00 -9.25
N SER A 47 -8.17 -29.65 -8.30
CA SER A 47 -7.11 -30.62 -8.56
C SER A 47 -6.99 -31.70 -7.49
N LEU A 48 -6.36 -32.84 -7.81
CA LEU A 48 -6.04 -33.88 -6.81
C LEU A 48 -5.05 -33.37 -5.74
N GLU A 49 -4.15 -32.45 -6.11
CA GLU A 49 -3.22 -31.79 -5.19
C GLU A 49 -3.96 -30.95 -4.14
N GLU A 50 -4.81 -30.02 -4.57
CA GLU A 50 -5.70 -29.23 -3.70
C GLU A 50 -6.67 -30.13 -2.91
N THR A 51 -7.18 -31.20 -3.51
CA THR A 51 -8.07 -32.15 -2.82
C THR A 51 -7.37 -32.86 -1.68
N TYR A 52 -6.10 -33.25 -1.84
CA TYR A 52 -5.32 -33.76 -0.71
C TYR A 52 -5.05 -32.67 0.34
N GLU A 53 -4.65 -31.47 -0.07
CA GLU A 53 -4.39 -30.34 0.85
C GLU A 53 -5.62 -30.08 1.75
N ALA A 54 -6.82 -30.02 1.15
CA ALA A 54 -8.09 -29.89 1.86
C ALA A 54 -8.38 -31.07 2.79
N LEU A 55 -8.35 -32.31 2.26
CA LEU A 55 -8.66 -33.52 3.02
C LEU A 55 -7.72 -33.71 4.22
N ARG A 56 -6.43 -33.41 4.05
CA ARG A 56 -5.42 -33.52 5.10
C ARG A 56 -5.60 -32.45 6.17
N THR A 57 -5.91 -31.21 5.78
CA THR A 57 -6.28 -30.16 6.72
C THR A 57 -7.57 -30.52 7.48
N PHE A 58 -8.59 -31.05 6.81
CA PHE A 58 -9.83 -31.48 7.46
C PHE A 58 -9.62 -32.67 8.42
N GLU A 59 -8.76 -33.63 8.07
CA GLU A 59 -8.39 -34.75 8.95
C GLU A 59 -7.73 -34.27 10.24
N VAL A 60 -6.68 -33.44 10.13
CA VAL A 60 -5.95 -32.89 11.28
C VAL A 60 -6.84 -31.98 12.13
N LEU A 61 -7.68 -31.17 11.49
CA LEU A 61 -8.63 -30.29 12.19
C LEU A 61 -9.90 -31.03 12.68
N GLY A 62 -10.05 -32.33 12.44
CA GLY A 62 -11.22 -33.12 12.85
C GLY A 62 -12.54 -32.56 12.30
N ILE A 63 -12.61 -32.37 10.98
CA ILE A 63 -13.77 -31.86 10.22
C ILE A 63 -14.30 -32.98 9.33
N ASP A 64 -15.55 -33.40 9.51
CA ASP A 64 -16.14 -34.43 8.65
C ASP A 64 -16.71 -33.82 7.34
N LYS A 65 -15.85 -33.83 6.31
CA LYS A 65 -16.20 -33.56 4.90
C LYS A 65 -15.87 -34.73 3.97
N LYS A 66 -15.49 -35.88 4.54
CA LYS A 66 -14.87 -36.99 3.80
C LYS A 66 -15.84 -37.72 2.87
N SER A 67 -17.08 -37.92 3.33
CA SER A 67 -18.13 -38.60 2.57
C SER A 67 -18.53 -37.85 1.31
N GLU A 68 -18.73 -36.54 1.42
CA GLU A 68 -19.04 -35.60 0.33
C GLU A 68 -17.97 -35.69 -0.78
N ILE A 69 -16.70 -35.46 -0.43
CA ILE A 69 -15.56 -35.49 -1.36
C ILE A 69 -15.32 -36.91 -1.93
N LYS A 70 -15.63 -37.99 -1.19
CA LYS A 70 -15.52 -39.36 -1.74
C LYS A 70 -16.38 -39.54 -3.00
N THR A 71 -17.59 -38.96 -3.03
CA THR A 71 -18.52 -39.14 -4.15
C THR A 71 -18.06 -38.45 -5.45
N SER A 72 -17.44 -37.27 -5.37
CA SER A 72 -16.93 -36.55 -6.54
C SER A 72 -15.59 -37.09 -7.03
N THR A 73 -14.70 -37.44 -6.10
CA THR A 73 -13.26 -37.52 -6.41
C THR A 73 -12.77 -38.94 -6.68
N CYS A 74 -13.41 -39.98 -6.14
CA CYS A 74 -12.89 -41.35 -6.31
C CYS A 74 -12.84 -41.82 -7.76
N LYS A 75 -13.74 -41.34 -8.63
CA LYS A 75 -13.65 -41.63 -10.07
C LYS A 75 -12.38 -41.06 -10.69
N THR A 76 -12.07 -39.78 -10.41
CA THR A 76 -10.85 -39.12 -10.92
C THR A 76 -9.58 -39.79 -10.41
N VAL A 77 -9.58 -40.30 -9.18
CA VAL A 77 -8.49 -41.11 -8.63
C VAL A 77 -8.32 -42.41 -9.41
N ASP A 78 -9.40 -43.16 -9.63
CA ASP A 78 -9.41 -44.41 -10.40
C ASP A 78 -8.94 -44.17 -11.86
N ASP A 79 -9.56 -43.23 -12.58
CA ASP A 79 -9.18 -42.82 -13.95
C ASP A 79 -7.68 -42.45 -14.05
N THR A 80 -7.11 -41.80 -13.02
CA THR A 80 -5.68 -41.39 -12.98
C THR A 80 -4.74 -42.56 -12.73
N LEU A 81 -5.13 -43.53 -11.89
CA LEU A 81 -4.30 -44.67 -11.52
C LEU A 81 -4.27 -45.75 -12.63
N TRP A 82 -5.39 -45.99 -13.32
CA TRP A 82 -5.45 -46.90 -14.48
C TRP A 82 -4.73 -46.36 -15.73
N SER A 83 -4.52 -45.06 -15.84
CA SER A 83 -3.85 -44.45 -16.99
C SER A 83 -2.37 -44.85 -17.07
N ALA A 84 -2.02 -45.59 -18.12
CA ALA A 84 -0.67 -46.02 -18.45
C ALA A 84 0.29 -44.84 -18.76
N SER A 85 -0.25 -43.66 -19.07
CA SER A 85 0.49 -42.43 -19.39
C SER A 85 0.60 -41.43 -18.23
N SER A 86 -0.01 -41.69 -17.06
CA SER A 86 0.05 -40.77 -15.92
C SER A 86 1.49 -40.57 -15.42
N ALA A 87 1.89 -39.32 -15.16
CA ALA A 87 3.22 -39.01 -14.66
C ALA A 87 3.36 -39.39 -13.18
N PRO A 88 4.60 -39.58 -12.65
CA PRO A 88 4.82 -39.89 -11.24
C PRO A 88 4.20 -38.86 -10.28
N LYS A 89 4.15 -37.58 -10.65
CA LYS A 89 3.45 -36.54 -9.86
C LYS A 89 1.95 -36.82 -9.72
N ASP A 90 1.28 -37.19 -10.81
CA ASP A 90 -0.18 -37.36 -10.83
C ASP A 90 -0.57 -38.63 -10.08
N LEU A 91 0.20 -39.71 -10.28
CA LEU A 91 0.10 -40.95 -9.49
C LEU A 91 0.31 -40.68 -7.99
N PHE A 92 1.30 -39.86 -7.62
CA PHE A 92 1.55 -39.48 -6.23
C PHE A 92 0.36 -38.76 -5.61
N GLN A 93 -0.21 -37.74 -6.26
CA GLN A 93 -1.37 -37.02 -5.71
C GLN A 93 -2.62 -37.92 -5.68
N ALA A 94 -2.84 -38.80 -6.67
CA ALA A 94 -3.93 -39.77 -6.65
C ALA A 94 -3.79 -40.77 -5.49
N LEU A 95 -2.60 -41.33 -5.25
CA LEU A 95 -2.32 -42.24 -4.14
C LEU A 95 -2.45 -41.56 -2.77
N ARG A 96 -2.06 -40.29 -2.65
CA ARG A 96 -2.26 -39.46 -1.46
C ARG A 96 -3.74 -39.27 -1.14
N VAL A 97 -4.54 -38.87 -2.14
CA VAL A 97 -6.00 -38.73 -2.00
C VAL A 97 -6.64 -40.07 -1.63
N ASN A 98 -6.22 -41.18 -2.26
CA ASN A 98 -6.75 -42.50 -1.94
C ASN A 98 -6.43 -42.95 -0.51
N GLY A 99 -5.23 -42.67 -0.01
CA GLY A 99 -4.84 -42.99 1.37
C GLY A 99 -5.79 -42.43 2.42
N ILE A 100 -6.34 -41.23 2.17
CA ILE A 100 -7.39 -40.64 3.00
C ILE A 100 -8.78 -41.18 2.63
N LEU A 101 -9.22 -41.03 1.38
CA LEU A 101 -10.62 -41.33 0.97
C LEU A 101 -10.98 -42.82 1.07
N LYS A 102 -10.01 -43.70 0.83
CA LYS A 102 -10.18 -45.15 0.63
C LYS A 102 -11.23 -45.44 -0.43
N CYS A 103 -10.90 -45.10 -1.67
CA CYS A 103 -11.66 -45.51 -2.85
C CYS A 103 -11.51 -47.02 -3.07
N ASP A 104 -12.51 -47.61 -3.70
CA ASP A 104 -12.64 -49.06 -3.82
C ASP A 104 -11.91 -49.52 -5.11
N LEU A 105 -10.58 -49.68 -4.99
CA LEU A 105 -9.66 -50.01 -6.09
C LEU A 105 -9.31 -51.51 -6.12
N ASN A 106 -8.87 -52.02 -7.28
CA ASN A 106 -8.42 -53.41 -7.45
C ASN A 106 -6.91 -53.56 -7.14
N ASP A 107 -6.52 -54.55 -6.34
CA ASP A 107 -5.12 -54.76 -5.92
C ASP A 107 -4.15 -55.02 -7.09
N GLU A 108 -4.61 -55.61 -8.19
CA GLU A 108 -3.81 -55.78 -9.42
C GLU A 108 -3.30 -54.44 -9.99
N ALA A 109 -4.03 -53.34 -9.79
CA ALA A 109 -3.62 -52.01 -10.22
C ALA A 109 -2.38 -51.53 -9.44
N PHE A 110 -2.34 -51.77 -8.13
CA PHE A 110 -1.19 -51.39 -7.30
C PHE A 110 0.08 -52.14 -7.72
N THR A 111 -0.01 -53.41 -8.15
CA THR A 111 1.14 -54.16 -8.68
C THR A 111 1.71 -53.51 -9.96
N GLY A 112 0.86 -53.18 -10.93
CA GLY A 112 1.29 -52.55 -12.18
C GLY A 112 1.88 -51.15 -11.95
N ILE A 113 1.31 -50.37 -11.03
CA ILE A 113 1.81 -49.05 -10.66
C ILE A 113 3.14 -49.16 -9.90
N ALA A 114 3.27 -50.09 -8.95
CA ALA A 114 4.52 -50.28 -8.21
C ALA A 114 5.71 -50.64 -9.13
N SER A 115 5.51 -51.48 -10.16
CA SER A 115 6.56 -51.73 -11.16
C SER A 115 6.98 -50.46 -11.88
N ARG A 116 6.03 -49.69 -12.44
CA ARG A 116 6.29 -48.41 -13.11
C ARG A 116 7.05 -47.42 -12.23
N LEU A 117 6.74 -47.39 -10.93
CA LEU A 117 7.41 -46.53 -9.95
C LEU A 117 8.83 -47.03 -9.63
N LYS A 118 9.07 -48.34 -9.50
CA LYS A 118 10.43 -48.89 -9.34
C LYS A 118 11.32 -48.59 -10.56
N ASP A 119 10.78 -48.75 -11.77
CA ASP A 119 11.46 -48.32 -13.00
C ASP A 119 11.76 -46.81 -12.97
N SER A 120 10.78 -45.98 -12.59
CA SER A 120 10.95 -44.52 -12.46
C SER A 120 12.02 -44.13 -11.43
N VAL A 121 12.21 -44.90 -10.34
CA VAL A 121 13.27 -44.68 -9.34
C VAL A 121 14.66 -45.02 -9.89
N ARG A 122 14.78 -46.09 -10.70
CA ARG A 122 16.06 -46.46 -11.35
C ARG A 122 16.48 -45.41 -12.37
N ASP A 123 15.53 -44.87 -13.12
CA ASP A 123 15.78 -43.98 -14.25
C ASP A 123 15.73 -42.48 -13.85
N ALA A 124 15.48 -42.17 -12.57
CA ALA A 124 15.37 -40.83 -12.02
C ALA A 124 16.72 -40.06 -12.01
N SER A 125 16.65 -38.75 -12.30
CA SER A 125 17.81 -37.84 -12.25
C SER A 125 17.55 -36.52 -11.53
N THR A 126 16.30 -36.21 -11.18
CA THR A 126 15.93 -35.06 -10.35
C THR A 126 15.37 -35.50 -9.00
N LEU A 127 15.46 -34.60 -8.01
CA LEU A 127 14.91 -34.81 -6.69
C LEU A 127 13.39 -35.03 -6.71
N LEU A 128 12.67 -34.41 -7.66
CA LEU A 128 11.22 -34.55 -7.76
C LEU A 128 10.81 -35.92 -8.29
N ASP A 129 11.58 -36.49 -9.23
CA ASP A 129 11.33 -37.85 -9.73
C ASP A 129 11.50 -38.89 -8.62
N PHE A 130 12.59 -38.76 -7.84
CA PHE A 130 12.82 -39.57 -6.64
C PHE A 130 11.71 -39.35 -5.61
N TYR A 131 11.38 -38.11 -5.27
CA TYR A 131 10.36 -37.78 -4.26
C TYR A 131 9.00 -38.38 -4.62
N TYR A 132 8.46 -38.07 -5.81
CA TYR A 132 7.15 -38.57 -6.21
C TYR A 132 7.13 -40.10 -6.32
N SER A 133 8.19 -40.73 -6.83
CA SER A 133 8.20 -42.18 -7.04
C SER A 133 8.35 -42.97 -5.74
N ILE A 134 9.29 -42.57 -4.87
CA ILE A 134 9.55 -43.24 -3.58
C ILE A 134 8.42 -42.98 -2.58
N SER A 135 7.88 -41.77 -2.52
CA SER A 135 6.73 -41.47 -1.67
C SER A 135 5.45 -42.17 -2.18
N SER A 136 5.30 -42.40 -3.49
CA SER A 136 4.22 -43.24 -4.03
C SER A 136 4.34 -44.70 -3.61
N LEU A 137 5.55 -45.30 -3.70
CA LEU A 137 5.81 -46.65 -3.20
C LEU A 137 5.54 -46.78 -1.69
N MET A 138 5.89 -45.76 -0.90
CA MET A 138 5.54 -45.67 0.52
C MET A 138 4.03 -45.56 0.79
N LEU A 139 3.27 -44.86 -0.07
CA LEU A 139 1.81 -44.78 0.04
C LEU A 139 1.15 -46.12 -0.31
N ILE A 140 1.66 -46.85 -1.31
CA ILE A 140 1.21 -48.22 -1.63
C ILE A 140 1.48 -49.16 -0.46
N LYS A 141 2.69 -49.11 0.14
CA LYS A 141 3.05 -49.87 1.37
C LYS A 141 2.06 -49.70 2.53
N GLY A 142 1.46 -48.51 2.65
CA GLY A 142 0.48 -48.18 3.68
C GLY A 142 -0.97 -48.52 3.31
N GLN A 143 -1.25 -48.92 2.07
CA GLN A 143 -2.59 -49.22 1.54
C GLN A 143 -2.80 -50.71 1.31
N THR A 144 -1.81 -51.44 0.79
CA THR A 144 -1.84 -52.90 0.59
C THR A 144 -0.53 -53.55 1.00
N SER A 145 -0.61 -54.76 1.57
CA SER A 145 0.55 -55.55 1.97
C SER A 145 0.93 -56.66 0.96
N GLU A 146 0.15 -56.82 -0.10
CA GLU A 146 0.32 -57.91 -1.08
C GLU A 146 1.31 -57.55 -2.20
N VAL A 147 1.55 -56.25 -2.42
CA VAL A 147 2.45 -55.74 -3.46
C VAL A 147 3.86 -55.54 -2.93
N ASP A 148 4.86 -56.17 -3.56
CA ASP A 148 6.25 -55.88 -3.23
C ASP A 148 6.69 -54.49 -3.76
N VAL A 149 6.79 -53.56 -2.82
CA VAL A 149 7.27 -52.18 -3.04
C VAL A 149 8.75 -52.00 -2.72
N LYS A 150 9.49 -53.05 -2.31
CA LYS A 150 10.88 -52.90 -1.86
C LYS A 150 11.83 -52.46 -2.97
N LEU A 151 12.87 -51.72 -2.56
CA LEU A 151 13.99 -51.33 -3.41
C LEU A 151 15.14 -52.33 -3.22
N GLU A 152 15.66 -52.85 -4.32
CA GLU A 152 16.81 -53.76 -4.32
C GLU A 152 18.12 -52.98 -4.10
N ASP A 153 18.39 -51.97 -4.94
CA ASP A 153 19.49 -51.02 -4.78
C ASP A 153 19.07 -49.75 -4.00
N ALA A 154 18.55 -49.95 -2.78
CA ALA A 154 18.19 -48.84 -1.91
C ALA A 154 19.41 -47.97 -1.53
N ASP A 155 20.58 -48.60 -1.40
CA ASP A 155 21.82 -47.98 -0.95
C ASP A 155 22.50 -47.13 -2.06
N GLY A 156 22.33 -47.49 -3.34
CA GLY A 156 22.66 -46.67 -4.49
C GLY A 156 21.72 -45.47 -4.66
N VAL A 157 20.39 -45.70 -4.54
CA VAL A 157 19.37 -44.64 -4.57
C VAL A 157 19.60 -43.61 -3.44
N PHE A 158 19.95 -44.07 -2.23
CA PHE A 158 20.30 -43.18 -1.11
C PHE A 158 21.50 -42.29 -1.47
N ARG A 159 22.56 -42.86 -2.07
CA ARG A 159 23.75 -42.11 -2.50
C ARG A 159 23.44 -41.12 -3.64
N ALA A 160 22.54 -41.46 -4.57
CA ALA A 160 22.09 -40.55 -5.62
C ALA A 160 21.37 -39.30 -5.05
N ILE A 161 20.42 -39.50 -4.14
CA ILE A 161 19.71 -38.39 -3.47
C ILE A 161 20.68 -37.60 -2.55
N LYS A 162 21.65 -38.27 -1.91
CA LYS A 162 22.68 -37.60 -1.12
C LYS A 162 23.63 -36.74 -1.97
N ALA A 163 23.89 -37.10 -3.23
CA ALA A 163 24.74 -36.33 -4.12
C ALA A 163 24.17 -34.93 -4.47
N LEU A 164 22.86 -34.72 -4.27
CA LEU A 164 22.18 -33.42 -4.44
C LEU A 164 22.33 -32.49 -3.22
N SER A 165 22.86 -32.99 -2.09
CA SER A 165 23.12 -32.20 -0.88
C SER A 165 24.25 -31.18 -1.07
N GLN A 166 24.22 -30.10 -0.29
CA GLN A 166 25.26 -29.06 -0.26
C GLN A 166 25.87 -28.92 1.14
N SER A 167 27.03 -28.26 1.22
CA SER A 167 27.85 -28.19 2.43
C SER A 167 27.20 -27.41 3.58
N ASP A 168 26.17 -26.62 3.31
CA ASP A 168 25.33 -25.85 4.24
C ASP A 168 24.11 -26.63 4.76
N GLY A 169 23.83 -27.83 4.24
CA GLY A 169 22.64 -28.62 4.57
C GLY A 169 21.42 -28.33 3.69
N ARG A 170 21.55 -27.52 2.62
CA ARG A 170 20.50 -27.37 1.58
C ARG A 170 20.65 -28.42 0.49
N TRP A 171 19.61 -28.64 -0.29
CA TRP A 171 19.60 -29.60 -1.41
C TRP A 171 19.26 -28.91 -2.73
N ARG A 172 19.80 -29.44 -3.83
CA ARG A 172 19.45 -29.03 -5.20
C ARG A 172 18.32 -29.90 -5.74
N PHE A 173 17.52 -29.35 -6.65
CA PHE A 173 16.49 -30.13 -7.36
C PHE A 173 17.08 -31.06 -8.45
N SER A 174 18.26 -30.76 -8.98
CA SER A 174 19.00 -31.63 -9.92
C SER A 174 20.50 -31.34 -9.84
N THR A 175 21.32 -32.19 -10.46
CA THR A 175 22.76 -31.92 -10.62
C THR A 175 23.06 -30.72 -11.53
N ASN A 176 22.16 -30.44 -12.48
CA ASN A 176 22.31 -29.40 -13.50
C ASN A 176 21.89 -27.99 -13.02
N ASN A 177 20.99 -27.90 -12.03
CA ASN A 177 20.70 -26.61 -11.39
C ASN A 177 21.69 -26.39 -10.21
N PRO A 178 22.52 -25.33 -10.20
CA PRO A 178 23.39 -25.02 -9.05
C PRO A 178 22.62 -24.58 -7.80
N GLU A 179 21.38 -24.12 -7.93
CA GLU A 179 20.56 -23.54 -6.87
C GLU A 179 20.13 -24.61 -5.85
N SER A 180 20.45 -24.36 -4.58
CA SER A 180 20.02 -25.19 -3.45
C SER A 180 18.99 -24.45 -2.59
N SER A 181 17.90 -25.13 -2.26
CA SER A 181 16.80 -24.59 -1.45
C SER A 181 16.63 -25.37 -0.15
N THR A 182 16.02 -24.69 0.83
CA THR A 182 15.62 -25.33 2.08
C THR A 182 14.39 -26.22 1.88
N TYR A 183 13.49 -25.86 0.96
CA TYR A 183 12.33 -26.68 0.60
C TYR A 183 12.75 -28.03 0.01
N ALA A 184 13.70 -28.03 -0.92
CA ALA A 184 14.30 -29.26 -1.46
C ALA A 184 14.98 -30.11 -0.37
N ALA A 185 15.60 -29.50 0.65
CA ALA A 185 16.15 -30.26 1.77
C ALA A 185 15.06 -31.01 2.55
N GLY A 186 13.90 -30.38 2.77
CA GLY A 186 12.73 -31.04 3.34
C GLY A 186 12.25 -32.25 2.52
N LEU A 187 12.04 -32.06 1.21
CA LEU A 187 11.65 -33.15 0.31
C LEU A 187 12.70 -34.28 0.27
N ALA A 188 14.00 -33.94 0.25
CA ALA A 188 15.07 -34.93 0.25
C ALA A 188 15.10 -35.76 1.53
N LEU A 189 14.91 -35.15 2.70
CA LEU A 189 14.85 -35.87 3.99
C LEU A 189 13.62 -36.79 4.06
N GLU A 190 12.48 -36.35 3.55
CA GLU A 190 11.27 -37.17 3.41
C GLU A 190 11.49 -38.35 2.44
N THR A 191 12.17 -38.12 1.31
CA THR A 191 12.51 -39.15 0.32
C THR A 191 13.48 -40.18 0.91
N LEU A 192 14.54 -39.75 1.59
CA LEU A 192 15.54 -40.62 2.22
C LEU A 192 14.93 -41.49 3.34
N ALA A 193 13.97 -40.96 4.10
CA ALA A 193 13.17 -41.74 5.04
C ALA A 193 12.38 -42.86 4.33
N GLY A 194 11.77 -42.54 3.18
CA GLY A 194 11.12 -43.52 2.30
C GLY A 194 12.09 -44.60 1.79
N VAL A 195 13.31 -44.24 1.38
CA VAL A 195 14.34 -45.20 0.96
C VAL A 195 14.70 -46.16 2.10
N ILE A 196 14.95 -45.65 3.31
CA ILE A 196 15.24 -46.50 4.49
C ILE A 196 14.08 -47.47 4.76
N SER A 197 12.83 -47.00 4.68
CA SER A 197 11.65 -47.83 4.93
C SER A 197 11.36 -48.85 3.81
N LEU A 198 11.78 -48.60 2.56
CA LEU A 198 11.60 -49.50 1.43
C LEU A 198 12.81 -50.42 1.16
N ALA A 199 13.91 -50.27 1.90
CA ALA A 199 15.13 -51.01 1.65
C ALA A 199 14.97 -52.53 1.86
N SER A 200 15.54 -53.32 0.95
CA SER A 200 15.58 -54.79 1.09
C SER A 200 16.62 -55.29 2.09
N GLN A 201 17.59 -54.44 2.43
CA GLN A 201 18.68 -54.65 3.37
C GLN A 201 18.85 -53.39 4.24
N GLU A 202 19.57 -53.47 5.35
CA GLU A 202 19.82 -52.31 6.20
C GLU A 202 20.76 -51.31 5.50
N ILE A 203 20.38 -50.03 5.46
CA ILE A 203 21.16 -48.95 4.83
C ILE A 203 22.45 -48.69 5.62
N ASP A 204 23.54 -48.42 4.92
CA ASP A 204 24.84 -48.09 5.51
C ASP A 204 24.72 -46.95 6.55
N GLN A 205 24.98 -47.27 7.82
CA GLN A 205 24.86 -46.33 8.95
C GLN A 205 25.73 -45.07 8.76
N SER A 206 26.83 -45.15 8.00
CA SER A 206 27.68 -43.99 7.70
C SER A 206 26.99 -42.99 6.76
N LEU A 207 26.10 -43.46 5.87
CA LEU A 207 25.24 -42.60 5.06
C LEU A 207 24.21 -41.87 5.94
N ILE A 208 23.60 -42.58 6.90
CA ILE A 208 22.63 -42.01 7.84
C ILE A 208 23.29 -40.93 8.71
N GLU A 209 24.47 -41.20 9.28
CA GLU A 209 25.26 -40.20 10.01
C GLU A 209 25.64 -38.99 9.15
N SER A 210 25.97 -39.19 7.87
CA SER A 210 26.24 -38.08 6.95
C SER A 210 25.03 -37.16 6.76
N VAL A 211 23.80 -37.71 6.75
CA VAL A 211 22.55 -36.95 6.66
C VAL A 211 22.23 -36.25 7.98
N LYS A 212 22.38 -36.92 9.14
CA LYS A 212 22.21 -36.28 10.46
C LYS A 212 23.10 -35.03 10.59
N LYS A 213 24.36 -35.12 10.15
CA LYS A 213 25.30 -34.00 10.15
C LYS A 213 24.83 -32.82 9.30
N ASP A 214 24.24 -33.07 8.14
CA ASP A 214 23.72 -32.01 7.27
C ASP A 214 22.40 -31.42 7.77
N VAL A 215 21.54 -32.22 8.43
CA VAL A 215 20.35 -31.72 9.16
C VAL A 215 20.75 -30.74 10.27
N LEU A 216 21.81 -31.04 11.03
CA LEU A 216 22.29 -30.15 12.09
C LEU A 216 22.72 -28.78 11.53
N LYS A 217 23.46 -28.75 10.41
CA LYS A 217 23.86 -27.52 9.72
C LYS A 217 22.68 -26.75 9.13
N LEU A 218 21.73 -27.45 8.50
CA LEU A 218 20.54 -26.83 7.93
C LEU A 218 19.82 -25.99 9.00
N PHE A 219 19.68 -26.54 10.21
CA PHE A 219 19.10 -25.85 11.36
C PHE A 219 19.93 -24.65 11.89
N ASP A 220 21.21 -24.53 11.54
CA ASP A 220 22.02 -23.35 11.86
C ASP A 220 21.78 -22.19 10.86
N ALA A 221 21.14 -22.46 9.72
CA ALA A 221 20.63 -21.47 8.77
C ALA A 221 19.18 -21.02 9.06
N THR A 222 18.70 -21.17 10.31
CA THR A 222 17.38 -20.68 10.74
C THR A 222 17.40 -19.18 11.03
N GLU A 223 16.46 -18.42 10.46
CA GLU A 223 16.20 -17.03 10.85
C GLU A 223 15.32 -16.99 12.10
N LYS A 224 15.53 -16.00 12.98
CA LYS A 224 14.87 -15.92 14.30
C LYS A 224 14.24 -14.55 14.53
N TYR A 225 13.07 -14.54 15.17
CA TYR A 225 12.39 -13.34 15.64
C TYR A 225 12.69 -13.06 17.12
N ASP A 226 12.49 -11.80 17.55
CA ASP A 226 12.73 -11.33 18.92
C ASP A 226 11.79 -11.96 19.98
N ASP A 227 10.77 -12.70 19.57
CA ASP A 227 9.85 -13.48 20.42
C ASP A 227 10.33 -14.93 20.70
N GLY A 228 11.44 -15.34 20.08
CA GLY A 228 11.99 -16.69 20.19
C GLY A 228 11.34 -17.73 19.27
N SER A 229 10.59 -17.30 18.25
CA SER A 229 10.22 -18.13 17.11
C SER A 229 11.29 -18.11 16.00
N CYS A 230 11.31 -19.12 15.14
CA CYS A 230 12.22 -19.20 14.00
C CYS A 230 11.67 -20.00 12.83
N TYR A 231 12.24 -19.74 11.66
CA TYR A 231 11.79 -20.24 10.36
C TYR A 231 12.98 -20.43 9.43
N PHE A 232 12.73 -21.11 8.31
CA PHE A 232 13.68 -21.22 7.21
C PHE A 232 13.31 -20.25 6.08
N VAL A 233 14.33 -19.63 5.49
CA VAL A 233 14.20 -18.80 4.28
C VAL A 233 14.83 -19.51 3.09
N ASP A 234 14.15 -19.45 1.96
CA ASP A 234 14.72 -19.83 0.67
C ASP A 234 15.33 -18.60 -0.01
N ALA A 235 16.60 -18.67 -0.41
CA ALA A 235 17.41 -17.47 -0.70
C ALA A 235 17.04 -16.74 -2.01
N GLN A 236 16.20 -17.36 -2.86
CA GLN A 236 15.84 -16.86 -4.19
C GLN A 236 14.32 -16.72 -4.40
N GLY A 237 13.51 -16.97 -3.37
CA GLY A 237 12.06 -16.68 -3.40
C GLY A 237 11.19 -17.67 -4.20
N SER A 238 11.72 -18.85 -4.53
CA SER A 238 10.97 -19.98 -5.12
C SER A 238 9.82 -20.44 -4.22
N GLU A 239 10.08 -20.56 -2.91
CA GLU A 239 9.14 -21.05 -1.91
C GLU A 239 9.04 -20.11 -0.70
N GLY A 240 7.88 -20.09 -0.06
CA GLY A 240 7.60 -19.22 1.08
C GLY A 240 8.22 -19.74 2.39
N PRO A 241 8.43 -18.87 3.41
CA PRO A 241 8.92 -19.30 4.73
C PRO A 241 8.07 -20.41 5.38
N ILE A 242 6.76 -20.42 5.12
CA ILE A 242 5.81 -21.40 5.65
C ILE A 242 6.02 -22.77 4.98
N SER A 243 6.02 -22.82 3.64
CA SER A 243 6.20 -24.06 2.87
C SER A 243 7.62 -24.63 3.05
N ALA A 244 8.65 -23.80 3.00
CA ALA A 244 10.04 -24.20 3.26
C ALA A 244 10.21 -24.81 4.66
N SER A 245 9.66 -24.17 5.70
CA SER A 245 9.74 -24.70 7.07
C SER A 245 8.88 -25.95 7.28
N SER A 246 7.73 -26.05 6.60
CA SER A 246 6.81 -27.19 6.67
C SER A 246 7.44 -28.44 6.04
N ALA A 247 8.05 -28.28 4.85
CA ALA A 247 8.79 -29.36 4.18
C ALA A 247 9.95 -29.87 5.05
N VAL A 248 10.73 -29.00 5.70
CA VAL A 248 11.81 -29.43 6.61
C VAL A 248 11.26 -30.22 7.80
N ILE A 249 10.17 -29.76 8.43
CA ILE A 249 9.54 -30.48 9.55
C ILE A 249 9.04 -31.86 9.10
N ARG A 250 8.31 -31.95 7.98
CA ARG A 250 7.82 -33.22 7.45
C ARG A 250 8.98 -34.17 7.11
N GLY A 251 10.06 -33.65 6.53
CA GLY A 251 11.30 -34.37 6.27
C GLY A 251 11.98 -34.94 7.52
N ILE A 252 12.29 -34.11 8.53
CA ILE A 252 12.97 -34.60 9.75
C ILE A 252 12.10 -35.52 10.59
N THR A 253 10.77 -35.30 10.64
CA THR A 253 9.87 -36.14 11.42
C THR A 253 9.67 -37.50 10.75
N SER A 254 9.60 -37.56 9.42
CA SER A 254 9.63 -38.81 8.64
C SER A 254 10.95 -39.56 8.84
N LEU A 255 12.10 -38.87 8.75
CA LEU A 255 13.41 -39.47 8.93
C LEU A 255 13.59 -40.04 10.34
N ALA A 256 13.24 -39.27 11.38
CA ALA A 256 13.28 -39.72 12.78
C ALA A 256 12.32 -40.89 13.08
N SER A 257 11.25 -41.06 12.31
CA SER A 257 10.37 -42.23 12.41
C SER A 257 10.90 -43.47 11.69
N SER A 258 11.88 -43.30 10.80
CA SER A 258 12.49 -44.37 9.99
C SER A 258 13.85 -44.83 10.54
N THR A 259 14.47 -44.06 11.43
CA THR A 259 15.74 -44.40 12.09
C THR A 259 15.52 -44.72 13.57
N SER A 260 16.16 -45.78 14.08
CA SER A 260 16.12 -46.16 15.51
C SER A 260 16.89 -45.21 16.43
N GLU A 261 17.76 -44.36 15.87
CA GLU A 261 18.62 -43.42 16.58
C GLU A 261 18.09 -41.98 16.52
N SER A 262 18.30 -41.21 17.58
CA SER A 262 17.95 -39.78 17.59
C SER A 262 18.76 -38.96 16.58
N LEU A 263 18.11 -37.96 15.98
CA LEU A 263 18.74 -36.96 15.11
C LEU A 263 19.62 -35.94 15.87
N ASN A 264 19.73 -36.04 17.20
CA ASN A 264 20.52 -35.14 18.06
C ASN A 264 20.15 -33.64 17.95
N LEU A 265 18.92 -33.34 17.52
CA LEU A 265 18.37 -31.98 17.48
C LEU A 265 17.93 -31.53 18.88
N SER A 266 18.28 -30.30 19.26
CA SER A 266 17.75 -29.70 20.50
C SER A 266 16.25 -29.46 20.39
N GLY A 267 15.50 -29.83 21.45
CA GLY A 267 14.08 -29.51 21.58
C GLY A 267 13.79 -28.00 21.48
N ASP A 268 14.73 -27.12 21.81
CA ASP A 268 14.57 -25.68 21.63
C ASP A 268 14.50 -25.27 20.16
N LYS A 269 15.24 -25.95 19.26
CA LYS A 269 15.15 -25.72 17.80
C LYS A 269 13.76 -26.13 17.27
N ILE A 270 13.15 -27.18 17.83
CA ILE A 270 11.80 -27.64 17.47
C ILE A 270 10.70 -26.74 18.05
N MET A 271 10.81 -26.35 19.32
CA MET A 271 9.93 -25.38 19.98
C MET A 271 9.91 -24.02 19.26
N CYS A 272 11.08 -23.58 18.80
CA CYS A 272 11.26 -22.33 18.06
C CYS A 272 10.53 -22.34 16.69
N LEU A 273 10.53 -23.47 15.97
CA LEU A 273 9.69 -23.68 14.79
C LEU A 273 8.19 -23.75 15.14
N ALA A 274 7.83 -24.45 16.22
CA ALA A 274 6.44 -24.56 16.67
C ALA A 274 5.81 -23.20 16.96
N LYS A 275 6.57 -22.31 17.63
CA LYS A 275 6.19 -20.92 17.86
C LYS A 275 5.98 -20.15 16.55
N PHE A 276 6.83 -20.33 15.54
CA PHE A 276 6.63 -19.68 14.24
C PHE A 276 5.29 -20.09 13.61
N PHE A 277 4.99 -21.39 13.56
CA PHE A 277 3.75 -21.87 12.97
C PHE A 277 2.49 -21.42 13.72
N LEU A 278 2.52 -21.34 15.06
CA LEU A 278 1.42 -20.78 15.84
C LEU A 278 1.34 -19.25 15.76
N GLY A 279 2.47 -18.56 15.62
CA GLY A 279 2.57 -17.10 15.53
C GLY A 279 2.00 -16.50 14.25
N ILE A 280 1.83 -17.30 13.19
CA ILE A 280 1.15 -16.89 11.95
C ILE A 280 -0.35 -16.61 12.20
N GLY A 281 -0.96 -17.23 13.22
CA GLY A 281 -2.40 -17.16 13.42
C GLY A 281 -3.14 -17.89 12.29
N ILE A 282 -4.06 -17.22 11.61
CA ILE A 282 -4.82 -17.79 10.48
C ILE A 282 -4.23 -17.28 9.15
N PRO A 283 -3.66 -18.15 8.29
CA PRO A 283 -3.17 -17.75 6.98
C PRO A 283 -4.30 -17.35 6.02
N GLY A 284 -4.08 -16.32 5.21
CA GLY A 284 -5.05 -15.84 4.21
C GLY A 284 -5.08 -16.63 2.89
N SER A 285 -4.63 -17.88 2.90
CA SER A 285 -4.40 -18.73 1.72
C SER A 285 -4.54 -20.19 2.10
N PHE A 286 -5.24 -20.98 1.28
CA PHE A 286 -5.48 -22.41 1.57
C PHE A 286 -4.17 -23.22 1.60
N LYS A 287 -3.18 -22.89 0.75
CA LYS A 287 -1.85 -23.53 0.76
C LYS A 287 -1.06 -23.21 2.01
N ASP A 288 -1.08 -21.94 2.44
CA ASP A 288 -0.37 -21.53 3.67
C ASP A 288 -1.02 -22.17 4.91
N LEU A 289 -2.35 -22.31 4.93
CA LEU A 289 -3.08 -23.06 5.95
C LEU A 289 -2.74 -24.56 5.93
N TYR A 290 -2.69 -25.20 4.75
CA TYR A 290 -2.26 -26.59 4.62
C TYR A 290 -0.83 -26.79 5.17
N TYR A 291 0.14 -25.99 4.72
CA TYR A 291 1.52 -26.11 5.18
C TYR A 291 1.67 -25.85 6.69
N GLN A 292 0.89 -24.93 7.25
CA GLN A 292 0.83 -24.68 8.69
C GLN A 292 0.25 -25.88 9.46
N VAL A 293 -0.92 -26.38 9.04
CA VAL A 293 -1.65 -27.45 9.73
C VAL A 293 -0.90 -28.80 9.63
N ASP A 294 -0.34 -29.14 8.48
CA ASP A 294 0.44 -30.39 8.29
C ASP A 294 1.76 -30.33 9.07
N ALA A 295 2.42 -29.16 9.14
CA ALA A 295 3.60 -28.96 9.99
C ALA A 295 3.27 -29.11 11.48
N LEU A 296 2.18 -28.50 11.96
CA LEU A 296 1.75 -28.62 13.36
C LEU A 296 1.31 -30.05 13.69
N ALA A 297 0.73 -30.80 12.74
CA ALA A 297 0.44 -32.22 12.91
C ALA A 297 1.71 -33.08 13.03
N CYS A 298 2.72 -32.83 12.21
CA CYS A 298 4.04 -33.44 12.35
C CYS A 298 4.69 -33.08 13.69
N LEU A 299 4.50 -31.86 14.21
CA LEU A 299 5.04 -31.46 15.52
C LEU A 299 4.30 -32.11 16.71
N ASP A 300 2.98 -32.37 16.61
CA ASP A 300 2.19 -32.95 17.71
C ASP A 300 2.65 -34.36 18.11
N LYS A 301 3.10 -35.15 17.12
CA LYS A 301 3.54 -36.53 17.32
C LYS A 301 4.74 -36.88 16.42
N ASN A 302 5.96 -36.81 16.97
CA ASN A 302 7.18 -37.13 16.25
C ASN A 302 8.26 -37.81 17.13
N GLY A 303 9.26 -38.41 16.49
CA GLY A 303 10.42 -39.05 17.13
C GLY A 303 11.61 -38.13 17.42
N VAL A 304 11.45 -36.80 17.37
CA VAL A 304 12.51 -35.81 17.66
C VAL A 304 12.27 -35.14 19.01
N SER A 305 11.18 -34.35 19.13
CA SER A 305 10.69 -33.78 20.37
C SER A 305 9.30 -33.16 20.14
N VAL A 306 8.35 -33.37 21.07
CA VAL A 306 7.01 -32.79 21.03
C VAL A 306 6.99 -31.46 21.81
N PRO A 307 6.70 -30.32 21.18
CA PRO A 307 6.68 -29.01 21.84
C PRO A 307 5.44 -28.83 22.73
N LEU A 308 5.67 -28.47 24.00
CA LEU A 308 4.63 -28.14 24.96
C LEU A 308 4.42 -26.61 25.06
N ILE A 309 3.25 -26.15 24.64
CA ILE A 309 2.90 -24.73 24.50
C ILE A 309 2.20 -24.23 25.77
N LEU A 310 2.83 -23.28 26.45
CA LEU A 310 2.26 -22.57 27.60
C LEU A 310 1.43 -21.37 27.11
N SER A 311 0.15 -21.33 27.49
CA SER A 311 -0.81 -20.31 27.06
C SER A 311 -1.70 -19.84 28.21
N LEU A 312 -2.28 -18.64 28.08
CA LEU A 312 -3.25 -18.09 29.02
C LEU A 312 -4.65 -18.13 28.39
N PRO A 313 -5.65 -18.82 28.98
CA PRO A 313 -7.04 -18.76 28.51
C PRO A 313 -7.66 -17.36 28.64
N ALA A 314 -7.14 -16.54 29.54
CA ALA A 314 -7.41 -15.11 29.63
C ALA A 314 -6.12 -14.38 30.06
N SER A 315 -5.72 -13.35 29.31
CA SER A 315 -4.58 -12.47 29.63
C SER A 315 -5.00 -11.19 30.35
N VAL A 316 -6.31 -10.99 30.57
CA VAL A 316 -6.90 -9.88 31.31
C VAL A 316 -7.53 -10.44 32.59
N LEU A 317 -7.27 -9.81 33.74
CA LEU A 317 -7.71 -10.27 35.07
C LEU A 317 -8.27 -9.07 35.87
N SER A 318 -9.54 -9.12 36.25
CA SER A 318 -10.16 -8.10 37.11
C SER A 318 -9.85 -8.34 38.59
N VAL A 319 -9.18 -7.38 39.22
CA VAL A 319 -9.01 -7.32 40.69
C VAL A 319 -10.38 -7.13 41.36
N THR A 320 -11.26 -6.34 40.74
CA THR A 320 -12.60 -6.04 41.25
C THR A 320 -13.50 -7.28 41.26
N GLN A 321 -13.44 -8.13 40.23
CA GLN A 321 -14.18 -9.40 40.17
C GLN A 321 -13.43 -10.58 40.83
N LYS A 322 -12.17 -10.37 41.23
CA LYS A 322 -11.25 -11.37 41.84
C LYS A 322 -10.92 -12.53 40.89
N ASP A 323 -10.61 -12.21 39.65
CA ASP A 323 -10.19 -13.19 38.66
C ASP A 323 -8.89 -13.90 39.06
N GLN A 324 -8.87 -15.21 38.86
CA GLN A 324 -7.69 -16.04 39.09
C GLN A 324 -6.90 -16.22 37.80
N LEU A 325 -5.58 -16.01 37.87
CA LEU A 325 -4.66 -16.32 36.79
C LEU A 325 -4.67 -17.84 36.52
N LYS A 326 -4.99 -18.20 35.28
CA LYS A 326 -5.08 -19.59 34.80
C LYS A 326 -4.08 -19.77 33.67
N VAL A 327 -3.31 -20.86 33.72
CA VAL A 327 -2.30 -21.23 32.74
C VAL A 327 -2.65 -22.62 32.18
N ARG A 328 -2.50 -22.79 30.87
CA ARG A 328 -2.73 -24.04 30.15
C ARG A 328 -1.44 -24.49 29.47
N VAL A 329 -1.12 -25.78 29.56
CA VAL A 329 0.03 -26.40 28.89
C VAL A 329 -0.46 -27.61 28.10
N ASN A 330 -0.45 -27.48 26.77
CA ASN A 330 -0.93 -28.50 25.83
C ASN A 330 0.12 -28.67 24.70
N THR A 331 -0.07 -29.64 23.83
CA THR A 331 0.68 -29.72 22.57
C THR A 331 0.21 -28.66 21.56
N VAL A 332 0.83 -28.61 20.38
CA VAL A 332 0.52 -27.66 19.29
C VAL A 332 -0.89 -27.79 18.72
N LEU A 333 -1.47 -28.99 18.66
CA LEU A 333 -2.88 -29.21 18.28
C LEU A 333 -3.85 -29.12 19.47
N GLY A 334 -3.35 -28.84 20.68
CA GLY A 334 -4.17 -28.75 21.88
C GLY A 334 -4.37 -30.07 22.63
N SER A 335 -3.65 -31.14 22.27
CA SER A 335 -3.66 -32.41 23.01
C SER A 335 -3.14 -32.21 24.47
N PRO A 336 -3.63 -32.98 25.45
CA PRO A 336 -3.22 -32.82 26.86
C PRO A 336 -1.74 -33.18 27.07
N ALA A 337 -1.04 -32.38 27.87
CA ALA A 337 0.37 -32.58 28.19
C ALA A 337 0.61 -33.73 29.21
N PRO A 338 1.82 -34.33 29.25
CA PRO A 338 2.19 -35.31 30.27
C PRO A 338 2.26 -34.70 31.69
N PRO A 339 2.26 -35.51 32.76
CA PRO A 339 2.33 -35.03 34.14
C PRO A 339 3.53 -34.11 34.41
N LEU A 340 3.23 -32.83 34.68
CA LEU A 340 4.19 -31.75 34.85
C LEU A 340 3.80 -30.84 36.04
N SER A 341 4.61 -29.82 36.29
CA SER A 341 4.20 -28.64 37.05
C SER A 341 4.64 -27.36 36.34
N VAL A 342 3.94 -26.27 36.67
CA VAL A 342 4.21 -24.93 36.13
C VAL A 342 4.56 -24.02 37.30
N LYS A 343 5.71 -23.38 37.23
CA LYS A 343 6.10 -22.33 38.17
C LYS A 343 5.99 -20.96 37.53
N LEU A 344 5.44 -20.00 38.27
CA LEU A 344 5.77 -18.60 38.09
C LEU A 344 7.16 -18.37 38.70
N MET A 345 8.02 -17.62 38.01
CA MET A 345 9.42 -17.38 38.41
C MET A 345 9.74 -15.89 38.61
N GLN A 346 9.17 -15.02 37.77
CA GLN A 346 9.41 -13.57 37.80
C GLN A 346 8.18 -12.81 37.27
N ILE A 347 7.92 -11.62 37.80
CA ILE A 347 6.97 -10.65 37.24
C ILE A 347 7.71 -9.35 36.93
N PHE A 348 7.55 -8.83 35.72
CA PHE A 348 8.09 -7.55 35.27
C PHE A 348 6.94 -6.55 35.10
N THR A 349 7.06 -5.35 35.66
CA THR A 349 6.11 -4.26 35.40
C THR A 349 6.40 -3.65 34.02
N SER A 350 5.38 -3.50 33.17
CA SER A 350 5.58 -2.99 31.81
C SER A 350 6.20 -1.60 31.82
N GLY A 351 7.27 -1.42 31.05
CA GLY A 351 8.06 -0.19 31.01
C GLY A 351 9.19 -0.08 32.06
N SER A 352 9.27 -0.97 33.05
CA SER A 352 10.45 -1.08 33.93
C SER A 352 11.37 -2.26 33.54
N LYS A 353 12.61 -2.22 34.04
CA LYS A 353 13.54 -3.37 34.07
C LYS A 353 13.48 -4.13 35.40
N ASP A 354 12.79 -3.58 36.41
CA ASP A 354 12.64 -4.20 37.73
C ASP A 354 11.77 -5.46 37.63
N ALA A 355 12.17 -6.51 38.36
CA ALA A 355 11.50 -7.80 38.35
C ALA A 355 11.26 -8.29 39.78
N SER A 356 10.01 -8.49 40.15
CA SER A 356 9.66 -9.24 41.36
C SER A 356 9.99 -10.71 41.13
N ILE A 357 11.05 -11.21 41.79
CA ILE A 357 11.39 -12.64 41.77
C ILE A 357 10.41 -13.35 42.70
N ILE A 358 9.66 -14.30 42.16
CA ILE A 358 8.60 -15.04 42.85
C ILE A 358 8.71 -16.47 42.34
N ASP A 359 9.25 -17.38 43.16
CA ASP A 359 9.24 -18.83 42.86
C ASP A 359 7.97 -19.44 43.48
N GLN A 360 6.92 -19.59 42.66
CA GLN A 360 5.62 -20.08 43.11
C GLN A 360 5.04 -21.10 42.12
N GLU A 361 4.75 -22.30 42.60
CA GLU A 361 4.15 -23.37 41.81
C GLU A 361 2.62 -23.23 41.74
N LEU A 362 2.06 -23.36 40.55
CA LEU A 362 0.62 -23.23 40.30
C LEU A 362 -0.09 -24.57 40.53
N LYS A 363 -1.20 -24.54 41.28
CA LYS A 363 -2.01 -25.73 41.59
C LYS A 363 -2.67 -26.26 40.33
N PHE A 364 -2.47 -27.55 40.03
CA PHE A 364 -3.11 -28.21 38.91
C PHE A 364 -4.52 -28.67 39.26
N ASP A 365 -5.52 -28.22 38.51
CA ASP A 365 -6.88 -28.73 38.54
C ASP A 365 -7.05 -29.86 37.50
N PRO A 366 -7.25 -31.12 37.92
CA PRO A 366 -7.43 -32.25 37.02
C PRO A 366 -8.79 -32.24 36.31
N ALA A 367 -9.78 -31.45 36.75
CA ALA A 367 -11.09 -31.38 36.11
C ALA A 367 -11.10 -30.46 34.87
N THR A 368 -10.32 -29.38 34.88
CA THR A 368 -10.21 -28.45 33.74
C THR A 368 -8.89 -28.54 32.96
N GLY A 369 -7.90 -29.27 33.49
CA GLY A 369 -6.55 -29.35 32.90
C GLY A 369 -5.78 -28.02 32.99
N LEU A 370 -6.09 -27.18 33.97
CA LEU A 370 -5.50 -25.86 34.15
C LEU A 370 -4.60 -25.80 35.38
N HIS A 371 -3.53 -25.02 35.28
CA HIS A 371 -2.71 -24.59 36.40
C HIS A 371 -3.23 -23.24 36.90
N VAL A 372 -3.65 -23.17 38.16
CA VAL A 372 -4.30 -22.00 38.76
C VAL A 372 -3.40 -21.37 39.82
N LEU A 373 -3.27 -20.05 39.77
CA LEU A 373 -2.75 -19.24 40.87
C LEU A 373 -3.96 -18.67 41.64
N GLU A 374 -4.20 -19.19 42.85
CA GLU A 374 -5.42 -18.88 43.62
C GLU A 374 -5.56 -17.42 44.04
N THR A 375 -4.42 -16.77 44.31
CA THR A 375 -4.32 -15.37 44.78
C THR A 375 -3.14 -14.70 44.09
N LEU A 376 -3.35 -13.50 43.55
CA LEU A 376 -2.25 -12.67 43.03
C LEU A 376 -1.38 -12.13 44.19
N PRO A 377 -0.05 -12.06 44.06
CA PRO A 377 0.83 -11.41 45.03
C PRO A 377 0.42 -9.98 45.37
N GLU A 378 0.53 -9.58 46.64
CA GLU A 378 0.15 -8.26 47.16
C GLU A 378 0.92 -7.07 46.54
N SER A 379 2.02 -7.34 45.82
CA SER A 379 2.79 -6.34 45.07
C SER A 379 2.21 -6.01 43.68
N ILE A 380 1.08 -6.61 43.31
CA ILE A 380 0.40 -6.42 42.02
C ILE A 380 -0.85 -5.57 42.26
N ASP A 381 -1.05 -4.58 41.39
CA ASP A 381 -2.18 -3.66 41.41
C ASP A 381 -2.69 -3.47 39.96
N ILE A 382 -3.63 -2.56 39.72
CA ILE A 382 -4.09 -2.23 38.36
C ILE A 382 -2.89 -1.79 37.49
N GLY A 383 -2.63 -2.50 36.39
CA GLY A 383 -1.45 -2.27 35.56
C GLY A 383 -1.20 -3.32 34.47
N SER A 384 -0.19 -3.06 33.65
CA SER A 384 0.29 -3.98 32.61
C SER A 384 1.59 -4.65 33.06
N TYR A 385 1.65 -5.97 32.98
CA TYR A 385 2.76 -6.78 33.47
C TYR A 385 3.20 -7.82 32.44
N THR A 386 4.39 -8.38 32.63
CA THR A 386 4.86 -9.58 31.91
C THR A 386 5.26 -10.64 32.94
N PHE A 387 4.58 -11.77 32.93
CA PHE A 387 4.82 -12.89 33.83
C PHE A 387 5.76 -13.90 33.14
N SER A 388 6.75 -14.42 33.87
CA SER A 388 7.70 -15.42 33.37
C SER A 388 7.43 -16.76 34.05
N PHE A 389 6.98 -17.73 33.26
CA PHE A 389 6.69 -19.09 33.71
C PHE A 389 7.79 -20.07 33.27
N GLU A 390 7.92 -21.19 33.98
CA GLU A 390 8.84 -22.29 33.68
C GLU A 390 8.10 -23.63 33.86
N ILE A 391 8.19 -24.53 32.87
CA ILE A 391 7.56 -25.86 32.91
C ILE A 391 8.57 -26.89 33.41
N LEU A 392 8.20 -27.64 34.44
CA LEU A 392 8.99 -28.73 35.01
C LEU A 392 8.29 -30.08 34.74
N LEU A 393 8.96 -30.94 33.96
CA LEU A 393 8.51 -32.33 33.74
C LEU A 393 8.84 -33.18 34.98
N ARG A 394 7.87 -33.94 35.48
CA ARG A 394 8.04 -34.77 36.69
C ARG A 394 8.92 -36.00 36.45
N ASP A 395 8.89 -36.53 35.23
CA ASP A 395 9.71 -37.64 34.78
C ASP A 395 10.93 -37.12 33.99
N PRO A 396 12.17 -37.55 34.32
CA PRO A 396 13.36 -37.16 33.56
C PRO A 396 13.41 -37.72 32.13
N GLU A 397 12.82 -38.88 31.85
CA GLU A 397 12.80 -39.49 30.51
C GLU A 397 11.89 -38.70 29.55
N HIS A 398 10.83 -38.07 30.06
CA HIS A 398 10.02 -37.13 29.28
C HIS A 398 10.84 -35.96 28.71
N LYS A 399 12.01 -35.61 29.27
CA LYS A 399 12.90 -34.58 28.69
C LYS A 399 13.54 -34.97 27.35
N LYS A 400 13.55 -36.27 27.01
CA LYS A 400 13.95 -36.75 25.68
C LYS A 400 12.81 -36.64 24.66
N THR A 401 11.57 -36.73 25.15
CA THR A 401 10.36 -36.78 24.32
C THR A 401 9.70 -35.42 24.11
N TYR A 402 9.80 -34.50 25.09
CA TYR A 402 9.07 -33.23 25.09
C TYR A 402 10.00 -32.01 25.25
N ALA A 403 9.72 -30.96 24.49
CA ALA A 403 10.40 -29.67 24.57
C ALA A 403 9.55 -28.64 25.33
N THR A 404 10.11 -28.05 26.39
CA THR A 404 9.41 -27.03 27.21
C THR A 404 9.78 -25.58 26.87
N GLY A 405 10.84 -25.35 26.11
CA GLY A 405 11.30 -24.00 25.73
C GLY A 405 11.84 -23.14 26.88
N GLY A 406 12.12 -23.73 28.04
CA GLY A 406 12.66 -23.03 29.22
C GLY A 406 11.68 -22.02 29.82
N ARG A 407 12.09 -20.75 29.91
CA ARG A 407 11.29 -19.66 30.49
C ARG A 407 10.43 -18.98 29.43
N THR A 408 9.11 -19.12 29.56
CA THR A 408 8.14 -18.47 28.68
C THR A 408 7.60 -17.21 29.36
N LYS A 409 7.79 -16.06 28.72
CA LYS A 409 7.21 -14.77 29.14
C LYS A 409 5.88 -14.55 28.44
N LEU A 410 4.86 -14.07 29.16
CA LEU A 410 3.55 -13.70 28.60
C LEU A 410 3.04 -12.40 29.23
N PRO A 411 2.39 -11.51 28.45
CA PRO A 411 1.75 -10.30 28.97
C PRO A 411 0.49 -10.65 29.78
N VAL A 412 0.29 -9.92 30.88
CA VAL A 412 -0.89 -9.99 31.74
C VAL A 412 -1.34 -8.57 32.06
N TYR A 413 -2.62 -8.28 31.82
CA TYR A 413 -3.26 -6.99 32.10
C TYR A 413 -4.15 -7.15 33.33
N VAL A 414 -3.82 -6.43 34.39
CA VAL A 414 -4.55 -6.45 35.66
C VAL A 414 -5.45 -5.24 35.67
N THR A 415 -6.76 -5.45 35.63
CA THR A 415 -7.78 -4.41 35.51
C THR A 415 -8.52 -4.18 36.83
N GLY A 416 -9.17 -3.03 36.95
CA GLY A 416 -10.12 -2.80 38.02
C GLY A 416 -10.87 -1.48 37.87
N VAL A 417 -11.82 -1.29 38.77
CA VAL A 417 -12.50 0.00 38.97
C VAL A 417 -11.54 0.95 39.71
N VAL A 418 -11.35 2.15 39.16
CA VAL A 418 -10.51 3.22 39.74
C VAL A 418 -11.41 4.30 40.33
N ASP A 419 -11.24 4.62 41.61
CA ASP A 419 -12.02 5.65 42.29
C ASP A 419 -11.49 7.07 41.99
N VAL A 420 -12.39 8.06 42.07
CA VAL A 420 -12.10 9.46 41.72
C VAL A 420 -12.24 10.36 42.94
N ASP A 421 -11.13 10.48 43.67
CA ASP A 421 -11.05 11.20 44.93
C ASP A 421 -10.87 12.72 44.76
N GLN A 422 -11.39 13.48 45.73
CA GLN A 422 -11.10 14.92 45.90
C GLN A 422 -11.27 15.79 44.63
N ALA A 423 -12.26 15.48 43.79
CA ALA A 423 -12.55 16.26 42.59
C ALA A 423 -13.12 17.65 42.96
N GLU A 424 -12.39 18.71 42.58
CA GLU A 424 -12.68 20.10 42.91
C GLU A 424 -12.37 21.03 41.73
N ILE A 425 -13.25 22.00 41.47
CA ILE A 425 -13.06 23.07 40.50
C ILE A 425 -13.16 24.43 41.18
N ILE A 426 -12.26 25.34 40.79
CA ILE A 426 -12.04 26.62 41.46
C ILE A 426 -11.79 27.71 40.42
N ILE A 427 -12.47 28.85 40.56
CA ILE A 427 -12.09 30.10 39.87
C ILE A 427 -11.17 30.89 40.80
N LEU A 428 -10.01 31.29 40.27
CA LEU A 428 -8.94 31.99 40.96
C LEU A 428 -8.73 33.37 40.34
N ASP A 429 -8.58 34.38 41.19
CA ASP A 429 -8.13 35.71 40.77
C ASP A 429 -6.61 35.73 40.49
N SER A 430 -6.17 36.54 39.52
CA SER A 430 -4.77 36.57 39.06
C SER A 430 -3.81 37.18 40.08
N ASP A 431 -4.27 38.17 40.84
CA ASP A 431 -3.39 39.08 41.57
C ASP A 431 -3.23 38.70 43.05
N LEU A 432 -4.22 37.98 43.59
CA LEU A 432 -4.27 37.56 45.00
C LEU A 432 -4.24 36.04 45.21
N GLY A 433 -4.52 35.24 44.18
CA GLY A 433 -4.66 33.78 44.30
C GLY A 433 -5.83 33.32 45.18
N SER A 434 -6.67 34.24 45.63
CA SER A 434 -7.92 33.99 46.35
C SER A 434 -8.91 33.24 45.46
N ALA A 435 -9.55 32.22 46.03
CA ALA A 435 -10.61 31.48 45.38
C ALA A 435 -11.96 32.20 45.57
N GLU A 436 -12.51 32.79 44.51
CA GLU A 436 -13.84 33.40 44.55
C GLU A 436 -14.95 32.34 44.65
N THR A 437 -14.85 31.31 43.81
CA THR A 437 -15.83 30.22 43.76
C THR A 437 -15.10 28.89 43.73
N LYS A 438 -15.41 28.03 44.72
CA LYS A 438 -14.93 26.64 44.80
C LYS A 438 -16.13 25.70 44.84
N LYS A 439 -16.16 24.69 43.96
CA LYS A 439 -17.18 23.63 43.95
C LYS A 439 -16.52 22.26 43.99
N LYS A 440 -17.07 21.36 44.81
CA LYS A 440 -16.75 19.92 44.75
C LYS A 440 -17.55 19.27 43.63
N ILE A 441 -16.97 18.25 43.00
CA ILE A 441 -17.54 17.53 41.87
C ILE A 441 -17.80 16.09 42.31
N ASN A 442 -19.01 15.58 42.06
CA ASN A 442 -19.29 14.16 42.22
C ASN A 442 -19.26 13.49 40.84
N VAL A 443 -18.11 12.96 40.42
CA VAL A 443 -17.92 12.42 39.06
C VAL A 443 -18.91 11.29 38.73
N ASN A 444 -19.45 10.60 39.74
CA ASN A 444 -20.39 9.49 39.58
C ASN A 444 -21.88 9.93 39.59
N GLY A 445 -22.18 11.21 39.30
CA GLY A 445 -23.55 11.74 39.26
C GLY A 445 -23.75 12.93 38.32
N GLU A 446 -25.00 13.36 38.15
CA GLU A 446 -25.37 14.53 37.34
C GLU A 446 -24.92 15.84 38.01
N ASN A 447 -23.71 16.30 37.70
CA ASN A 447 -23.29 17.65 38.02
C ASN A 447 -23.77 18.61 36.93
N SER A 448 -24.46 19.67 37.35
CA SER A 448 -24.91 20.76 36.48
C SER A 448 -24.46 22.11 37.04
N PHE A 449 -23.20 22.22 37.46
CA PHE A 449 -22.70 23.49 37.98
C PHE A 449 -22.56 24.54 36.87
N ALA A 450 -23.10 25.74 37.12
CA ALA A 450 -22.71 26.96 36.42
C ALA A 450 -21.51 27.60 37.14
N LEU A 451 -20.61 28.21 36.38
CA LEU A 451 -19.56 29.11 36.84
C LEU A 451 -19.53 30.33 35.90
N SER A 452 -19.01 31.45 36.38
CA SER A 452 -18.69 32.63 35.58
C SER A 452 -17.22 32.98 35.77
N ALA A 453 -16.52 33.36 34.71
CA ALA A 453 -15.15 33.87 34.84
C ALA A 453 -14.81 34.90 33.74
N ASN A 454 -14.01 35.90 34.11
CA ASN A 454 -13.47 36.87 33.15
C ASN A 454 -12.09 36.44 32.61
N HIS A 455 -11.58 37.18 31.62
CA HIS A 455 -10.29 36.93 30.98
C HIS A 455 -9.04 37.10 31.86
N LEU A 456 -9.12 37.71 33.04
CA LEU A 456 -7.98 37.83 33.98
C LEU A 456 -7.91 36.63 34.92
N GLN A 457 -9.08 36.09 35.29
CA GLN A 457 -9.22 34.94 36.18
C GLN A 457 -8.74 33.63 35.55
N LYS A 458 -8.57 32.61 36.40
CA LYS A 458 -8.01 31.31 36.01
C LYS A 458 -8.85 30.17 36.57
N LEU A 459 -9.21 29.20 35.73
CA LEU A 459 -9.96 28.02 36.13
C LEU A 459 -8.99 26.89 36.49
N ARG A 460 -8.98 26.50 37.77
CA ARG A 460 -8.24 25.35 38.29
C ARG A 460 -9.20 24.17 38.48
N LEU A 461 -8.94 23.07 37.79
CA LEU A 461 -9.58 21.77 38.06
C LEU A 461 -8.53 20.83 38.67
N THR A 462 -8.90 20.13 39.75
CA THR A 462 -8.05 19.10 40.34
C THR A 462 -8.83 17.89 40.83
N PHE A 463 -8.23 16.71 40.77
CA PHE A 463 -8.77 15.44 41.30
C PHE A 463 -7.61 14.47 41.63
N GLN A 464 -7.90 13.38 42.33
CA GLN A 464 -7.00 12.25 42.51
C GLN A 464 -7.65 11.00 41.90
N LEU A 465 -6.83 10.00 41.54
CA LEU A 465 -7.30 8.70 41.06
C LEU A 465 -6.67 7.62 41.91
N THR A 466 -7.47 6.69 42.41
CA THR A 466 -7.10 5.70 43.42
C THR A 466 -7.45 4.29 42.96
N THR A 467 -6.52 3.35 43.09
CA THR A 467 -6.78 1.92 42.84
C THR A 467 -7.55 1.31 44.01
N PRO A 468 -8.21 0.14 43.85
CA PRO A 468 -8.81 -0.62 44.96
C PRO A 468 -7.81 -0.97 46.07
N SER A 469 -6.51 -1.00 45.72
CA SER A 469 -5.38 -1.22 46.63
C SER A 469 -4.94 0.04 47.40
N GLY A 470 -5.59 1.19 47.16
CA GLY A 470 -5.29 2.49 47.79
C GLY A 470 -4.09 3.24 47.19
N ASN A 471 -3.52 2.77 46.07
CA ASN A 471 -2.40 3.43 45.41
C ASN A 471 -2.88 4.53 44.45
N ALA A 472 -2.00 5.49 44.14
CA ALA A 472 -2.30 6.55 43.19
C ALA A 472 -2.23 6.01 41.74
N PHE A 473 -3.36 6.02 41.04
CA PHE A 473 -3.44 5.55 39.66
C PHE A 473 -3.02 6.63 38.66
N LYS A 474 -2.39 6.20 37.55
CA LYS A 474 -2.01 7.07 36.43
C LYS A 474 -2.55 6.51 35.11
N PRO A 475 -3.67 7.05 34.58
CA PRO A 475 -4.21 6.64 33.30
C PRO A 475 -3.32 7.15 32.16
N HIS A 476 -3.35 6.39 31.05
CA HIS A 476 -2.79 6.77 29.76
C HIS A 476 -3.43 8.06 29.21
N GLN A 477 -4.73 8.29 29.45
CA GLN A 477 -5.45 9.46 28.94
C GLN A 477 -6.27 10.17 30.03
N ALA A 478 -6.05 11.48 30.16
CA ALA A 478 -6.84 12.38 31.00
C ALA A 478 -6.95 13.76 30.33
N PHE A 479 -8.14 14.13 29.87
CA PHE A 479 -8.38 15.34 29.10
C PHE A 479 -9.58 16.14 29.61
N LEU A 480 -9.42 17.46 29.65
CA LEU A 480 -10.50 18.41 29.88
C LEU A 480 -10.95 19.00 28.53
N ARG A 481 -12.22 18.80 28.16
CA ARG A 481 -12.84 19.42 26.98
C ARG A 481 -13.68 20.63 27.42
N LEU A 482 -13.47 21.75 26.74
CA LEU A 482 -14.37 22.91 26.77
C LEU A 482 -15.05 23.03 25.40
N LYS A 483 -16.37 23.17 25.38
CA LYS A 483 -17.15 23.33 24.15
C LYS A 483 -17.96 24.61 24.18
N HIS A 484 -17.65 25.55 23.30
CA HIS A 484 -18.44 26.76 23.13
C HIS A 484 -19.79 26.43 22.48
N GLU A 485 -20.84 27.19 22.83
CA GLU A 485 -22.18 27.10 22.22
C GLU A 485 -22.18 27.15 20.68
N SER A 486 -21.23 27.89 20.07
CA SER A 486 -20.99 27.91 18.60
C SER A 486 -20.55 26.57 17.98
N GLY A 487 -20.28 25.55 18.79
CA GLY A 487 -19.79 24.23 18.36
C GLY A 487 -18.27 24.09 18.29
N VAL A 488 -17.50 25.16 18.58
CA VAL A 488 -16.02 25.09 18.69
C VAL A 488 -15.63 24.32 19.95
N GLU A 489 -14.70 23.37 19.82
CA GLU A 489 -14.22 22.53 20.91
C GLU A 489 -12.71 22.69 21.14
N HIS A 490 -12.33 22.82 22.41
CA HIS A 490 -10.94 22.90 22.86
C HIS A 490 -10.65 21.74 23.81
N LEU A 491 -9.56 21.01 23.56
CA LEU A 491 -9.15 19.85 24.35
C LEU A 491 -7.80 20.12 25.01
N PHE A 492 -7.72 19.92 26.33
CA PHE A 492 -6.53 20.13 27.14
C PHE A 492 -6.11 18.84 27.83
N LEU A 493 -4.80 18.54 27.84
CA LEU A 493 -4.22 17.46 28.63
C LEU A 493 -4.15 17.89 30.10
N VAL A 494 -4.66 17.06 31.01
CA VAL A 494 -4.57 17.31 32.46
C VAL A 494 -3.19 16.90 32.97
N GLY A 495 -2.53 17.77 33.75
CA GLY A 495 -1.23 17.49 34.35
C GLY A 495 -1.34 16.49 35.51
N ASN A 496 -0.28 15.73 35.77
CA ASN A 496 -0.18 14.82 36.91
C ASN A 496 1.02 15.19 37.80
N SER A 497 0.73 15.59 39.03
CA SER A 497 1.69 15.94 40.09
C SER A 497 1.86 14.76 41.09
N GLY A 498 2.15 13.58 40.57
CA GLY A 498 2.39 12.34 41.33
C GLY A 498 1.10 11.66 41.81
N LYS A 499 0.47 12.23 42.85
CA LYS A 499 -0.80 11.72 43.42
C LYS A 499 -2.04 12.48 42.96
N LYS A 500 -1.85 13.70 42.45
CA LYS A 500 -2.93 14.64 42.17
C LYS A 500 -2.86 15.13 40.73
N PHE A 501 -3.99 15.06 40.04
CA PHE A 501 -4.19 15.67 38.73
C PHE A 501 -4.56 17.13 38.92
N GLU A 502 -3.95 17.99 38.12
CA GLU A 502 -4.17 19.43 38.13
C GLU A 502 -4.08 19.99 36.71
N ILE A 503 -5.02 20.86 36.38
CA ILE A 503 -4.94 21.75 35.25
C ILE A 503 -5.38 23.16 35.67
N ILE A 504 -4.61 24.16 35.26
CA ILE A 504 -4.94 25.57 35.41
C ILE A 504 -5.09 26.15 34.01
N LEU A 505 -6.30 26.58 33.67
CA LEU A 505 -6.60 27.32 32.44
C LEU A 505 -6.49 28.81 32.76
N ASP A 506 -5.41 29.42 32.28
CA ASP A 506 -5.15 30.86 32.37
C ASP A 506 -5.86 31.55 31.21
N PHE A 507 -7.02 32.18 31.45
CA PHE A 507 -7.86 32.66 30.34
C PHE A 507 -7.19 33.76 29.52
N LEU A 508 -6.36 34.61 30.14
CA LEU A 508 -5.56 35.63 29.47
C LEU A 508 -4.60 35.00 28.44
N GLY A 509 -3.96 33.88 28.81
CA GLY A 509 -3.10 33.07 27.92
C GLY A 509 -3.85 32.18 26.91
N LEU A 510 -5.18 32.21 26.91
CA LEU A 510 -6.06 31.39 26.07
C LEU A 510 -6.98 32.21 25.14
N VAL A 511 -7.16 33.52 25.34
CA VAL A 511 -8.08 34.38 24.55
C VAL A 511 -7.91 34.17 23.04
N GLU A 512 -6.68 34.25 22.51
CA GLU A 512 -6.40 34.03 21.08
C GLU A 512 -6.78 32.61 20.60
N LYS A 513 -6.65 31.61 21.47
CA LYS A 513 -6.92 30.19 21.18
C LYS A 513 -8.40 29.85 21.27
N PHE A 514 -9.16 30.63 22.05
CA PHE A 514 -10.63 30.65 22.09
C PHE A 514 -11.21 31.61 21.04
N PHE A 515 -10.36 32.20 20.17
CA PHE A 515 -10.77 33.10 19.10
C PHE A 515 -11.61 34.30 19.57
N TYR A 516 -11.37 34.78 20.79
CA TYR A 516 -12.10 35.89 21.43
C TYR A 516 -13.63 35.63 21.56
N LEU A 517 -14.05 34.36 21.63
CA LEU A 517 -15.45 33.98 21.79
C LEU A 517 -15.89 34.03 23.26
N SER A 518 -16.52 35.13 23.66
CA SER A 518 -17.29 35.22 24.91
C SER A 518 -18.62 34.47 24.80
N GLY A 519 -19.10 33.89 25.90
CA GLY A 519 -20.33 33.08 25.93
C GLY A 519 -20.20 31.81 26.76
N ARG A 520 -21.13 30.87 26.58
CA ARG A 520 -21.16 29.62 27.36
C ARG A 520 -20.22 28.54 26.82
N TYR A 521 -19.40 27.99 27.72
CA TYR A 521 -18.56 26.82 27.48
C TYR A 521 -18.98 25.65 28.37
N ASP A 522 -19.47 24.56 27.77
CA ASP A 522 -19.73 23.30 28.48
C ASP A 522 -18.40 22.60 28.82
N ILE A 523 -18.27 22.14 30.07
CA ILE A 523 -17.07 21.54 30.65
C ILE A 523 -17.26 20.03 30.77
N GLN A 524 -16.34 19.24 30.22
CA GLN A 524 -16.41 17.78 30.22
C GLN A 524 -15.04 17.15 30.50
N LEU A 525 -14.99 16.15 31.38
CA LEU A 525 -13.76 15.44 31.77
C LEU A 525 -13.78 14.03 31.18
N THR A 526 -12.71 13.68 30.46
CA THR A 526 -12.50 12.34 29.91
C THR A 526 -11.29 11.71 30.60
N VAL A 527 -11.47 10.53 31.18
CA VAL A 527 -10.38 9.74 31.77
C VAL A 527 -10.52 8.30 31.30
N GLY A 528 -9.43 7.73 30.79
CA GLY A 528 -9.47 6.34 30.33
C GLY A 528 -8.10 5.69 30.23
N ASP A 529 -8.10 4.37 30.45
CA ASP A 529 -6.98 3.48 30.24
C ASP A 529 -7.47 2.10 29.82
N SER A 530 -6.66 1.40 29.02
CA SER A 530 -6.76 -0.04 28.78
C SER A 530 -6.89 -0.90 30.03
N VAL A 531 -6.36 -0.47 31.18
CA VAL A 531 -6.46 -1.21 32.46
C VAL A 531 -7.57 -0.71 33.40
N MET A 532 -8.34 0.32 33.01
CA MET A 532 -9.37 0.96 33.85
C MET A 532 -10.79 0.58 33.40
N GLU A 533 -11.45 -0.28 34.17
CA GLU A 533 -12.77 -0.86 33.81
C GLU A 533 -13.88 0.19 33.73
N ASN A 534 -13.80 1.23 34.56
CA ASN A 534 -14.76 2.32 34.64
C ASN A 534 -14.29 3.60 33.90
N SER A 535 -13.52 3.45 32.81
CA SER A 535 -13.12 4.57 31.95
C SER A 535 -14.32 5.42 31.53
N PHE A 536 -14.28 6.74 31.76
CA PHE A 536 -15.45 7.61 31.76
C PHE A 536 -15.32 8.88 30.90
N PHE A 537 -16.48 9.36 30.46
CA PHE A 537 -16.66 10.60 29.70
C PHE A 537 -17.78 11.42 30.38
N GLN A 538 -17.41 12.25 31.37
CA GLN A 538 -18.38 12.87 32.27
C GLN A 538 -18.59 14.36 31.97
N PRO A 539 -19.82 14.82 31.69
CA PRO A 539 -20.15 16.24 31.72
C PRO A 539 -20.11 16.75 33.17
N LEU A 540 -19.44 17.88 33.39
CA LEU A 540 -19.25 18.45 34.73
C LEU A 540 -20.19 19.63 35.00
N GLY A 541 -20.44 20.45 33.98
CA GLY A 541 -21.17 21.71 34.10
C GLY A 541 -20.84 22.64 32.95
N HIS A 542 -20.96 23.95 33.16
CA HIS A 542 -20.56 24.97 32.21
C HIS A 542 -19.89 26.17 32.91
N VAL A 543 -19.07 26.90 32.16
CA VAL A 543 -18.55 28.21 32.53
C VAL A 543 -18.97 29.24 31.49
N GLU A 544 -19.50 30.36 31.94
CA GLU A 544 -19.76 31.55 31.15
C GLU A 544 -18.49 32.41 31.17
N LEU A 545 -17.89 32.65 29.99
CA LEU A 545 -16.62 33.35 29.86
C LEU A 545 -16.79 34.74 29.23
N ASP A 546 -16.25 35.75 29.92
CA ASP A 546 -16.17 37.13 29.45
C ASP A 546 -14.75 37.46 28.96
N LEU A 547 -14.58 37.37 27.64
CA LEU A 547 -13.34 37.65 26.91
C LEU A 547 -13.40 39.03 26.23
N PRO A 548 -12.25 39.71 26.03
CA PRO A 548 -12.23 40.99 25.33
C PRO A 548 -12.58 40.82 23.84
N GLU A 549 -13.02 41.90 23.20
CA GLU A 549 -13.39 41.89 21.78
C GLU A 549 -12.22 41.51 20.85
N ALA A 550 -12.54 40.86 19.73
CA ALA A 550 -11.56 40.44 18.73
C ALA A 550 -10.96 41.65 17.98
N PRO A 551 -9.63 41.87 17.99
CA PRO A 551 -8.99 42.86 17.14
C PRO A 551 -9.16 42.48 15.65
N GLU A 552 -9.20 43.46 14.74
CA GLU A 552 -9.53 43.27 13.31
C GLU A 552 -8.73 42.16 12.58
N LYS A 553 -7.52 41.86 13.08
CA LYS A 553 -6.57 40.90 12.51
C LYS A 553 -6.52 39.55 13.26
N ALA A 554 -7.42 39.34 14.23
CA ALA A 554 -7.52 38.10 14.99
C ALA A 554 -7.75 36.88 14.08
N ALA A 555 -7.23 35.72 14.51
CA ALA A 555 -7.63 34.45 13.93
C ALA A 555 -9.13 34.25 14.20
N ARG A 556 -9.92 34.03 13.13
CA ARG A 556 -11.33 33.66 13.26
C ARG A 556 -11.44 32.20 13.70
N PRO A 557 -12.49 31.81 14.44
CA PRO A 557 -12.71 30.42 14.79
C PRO A 557 -12.81 29.54 13.54
N PRO A 558 -12.42 28.26 13.61
CA PRO A 558 -12.68 27.33 12.52
C PRO A 558 -14.18 27.29 12.25
N PRO A 559 -14.63 27.28 10.99
CA PRO A 559 -16.04 27.11 10.70
C PRO A 559 -16.53 25.81 11.34
N PRO A 560 -17.76 25.77 11.89
CA PRO A 560 -18.30 24.55 12.48
C PRO A 560 -18.29 23.41 11.45
N PRO A 561 -18.33 22.13 11.87
CA PRO A 561 -18.37 20.99 10.97
C PRO A 561 -19.68 20.99 10.16
N VAL A 562 -19.66 21.74 9.05
CA VAL A 562 -20.74 21.86 8.08
C VAL A 562 -21.11 20.46 7.60
N ASP A 563 -22.40 20.10 7.74
CA ASP A 563 -22.97 18.88 7.16
C ASP A 563 -22.44 18.72 5.72
N PRO A 564 -21.79 17.59 5.37
CA PRO A 564 -21.14 17.40 4.08
C PRO A 564 -21.97 17.82 2.87
N ILE A 565 -23.30 17.74 2.95
CA ILE A 565 -24.24 18.18 1.90
C ILE A 565 -24.21 19.71 1.74
N SER A 566 -24.42 20.46 2.83
CA SER A 566 -24.51 21.93 2.81
C SER A 566 -23.19 22.64 2.47
N LYS A 567 -22.04 21.95 2.65
CA LYS A 567 -20.72 22.41 2.19
C LYS A 567 -20.61 22.58 0.66
N TYR A 568 -21.48 21.92 -0.09
CA TYR A 568 -21.59 22.00 -1.55
C TYR A 568 -22.85 22.75 -2.03
N GLY A 569 -23.50 23.51 -1.15
CA GLY A 569 -24.56 24.43 -1.55
C GLY A 569 -24.07 25.51 -2.54
N PRO A 570 -24.97 26.07 -3.38
CA PRO A 570 -24.59 27.12 -4.32
C PRO A 570 -24.07 28.34 -3.57
N LYS A 571 -22.88 28.81 -3.95
CA LYS A 571 -22.30 30.05 -3.44
C LYS A 571 -23.02 31.25 -4.07
N ALA A 572 -22.97 32.40 -3.41
CA ALA A 572 -23.45 33.66 -3.97
C ALA A 572 -22.83 33.92 -5.35
N GLU A 573 -23.65 34.34 -6.31
CA GLU A 573 -23.25 34.57 -7.69
C GLU A 573 -22.26 35.74 -7.78
N ILE A 574 -21.09 35.51 -8.39
CA ILE A 574 -20.08 36.54 -8.62
C ILE A 574 -20.34 37.19 -9.98
N THR A 575 -21.22 38.20 -9.99
CA THR A 575 -21.48 39.01 -11.19
C THR A 575 -20.23 39.80 -11.56
N HIS A 576 -19.64 39.53 -12.73
CA HIS A 576 -18.47 40.27 -13.21
C HIS A 576 -18.86 41.71 -13.60
N ILE A 577 -18.52 42.68 -12.75
CA ILE A 577 -18.70 44.10 -13.04
C ILE A 577 -17.71 44.53 -14.12
N PHE A 578 -18.16 44.54 -15.37
CA PHE A 578 -17.40 45.11 -16.48
C PHE A 578 -17.11 46.59 -16.23
N ARG A 579 -15.91 47.04 -16.63
CA ARG A 579 -15.61 48.47 -16.70
C ARG A 579 -16.61 49.13 -17.64
N SER A 580 -17.20 50.26 -17.22
CA SER A 580 -18.07 51.04 -18.08
C SER A 580 -17.28 51.53 -19.31
N PRO A 581 -17.87 51.50 -20.52
CA PRO A 581 -17.20 51.98 -21.72
C PRO A 581 -16.94 53.49 -21.63
N GLU A 582 -15.78 53.91 -22.12
CA GLU A 582 -15.38 55.32 -22.11
C GLU A 582 -16.36 56.20 -22.90
N LYS A 583 -16.74 57.35 -22.32
CA LYS A 583 -17.68 58.27 -22.96
C LYS A 583 -17.04 58.91 -24.19
N ARG A 584 -17.56 58.58 -25.36
CA ARG A 584 -17.20 59.23 -26.64
C ARG A 584 -17.72 60.68 -26.69
N PRO A 585 -17.04 61.59 -27.41
CA PRO A 585 -17.51 62.98 -27.55
C PRO A 585 -18.83 63.08 -28.34
N PRO A 586 -19.59 64.18 -28.20
CA PRO A 586 -20.81 64.42 -28.97
C PRO A 586 -20.54 64.45 -30.48
N MET A 587 -21.43 63.82 -31.26
CA MET A 587 -21.27 63.63 -32.71
C MET A 587 -21.17 64.95 -33.49
N GLU A 588 -21.93 65.98 -33.08
CA GLU A 588 -21.89 67.32 -33.68
C GLU A 588 -20.53 68.01 -33.52
N LEU A 589 -19.85 67.77 -32.39
CA LEU A 589 -18.52 68.31 -32.13
C LEU A 589 -17.48 67.63 -33.04
N SER A 590 -17.60 66.32 -33.27
CA SER A 590 -16.78 65.62 -34.27
C SER A 590 -17.01 66.12 -35.70
N PHE A 591 -18.27 66.39 -36.09
CA PHE A 591 -18.59 66.91 -37.43
C PHE A 591 -18.14 68.35 -37.66
N THR A 592 -18.24 69.22 -36.66
CA THR A 592 -17.73 70.61 -36.77
C THR A 592 -16.21 70.64 -36.94
N PHE A 593 -15.46 69.81 -36.20
CA PHE A 593 -14.02 69.66 -36.43
C PHE A 593 -13.69 69.05 -37.80
N LEU A 594 -14.48 68.11 -38.32
CA LEU A 594 -14.30 67.59 -39.70
C LEU A 594 -14.45 68.72 -40.74
N GLY A 595 -15.45 69.59 -40.59
CA GLY A 595 -15.62 70.77 -41.46
C GLY A 595 -14.44 71.74 -41.38
N LEU A 596 -13.91 71.99 -40.18
CA LEU A 596 -12.73 72.83 -39.96
C LEU A 596 -11.46 72.25 -40.61
N VAL A 597 -11.31 70.92 -40.68
CA VAL A 597 -10.18 70.26 -41.35
C VAL A 597 -10.28 70.33 -42.88
N LEU A 598 -11.49 70.34 -43.44
CA LEU A 598 -11.71 70.45 -44.89
C LEU A 598 -11.57 71.89 -45.42
N LEU A 599 -11.80 72.91 -44.59
CA LEU A 599 -11.70 74.34 -44.96
C LEU A 599 -10.34 74.74 -45.57
N PRO A 600 -9.17 74.40 -44.96
CA PRO A 600 -7.86 74.66 -45.54
C PRO A 600 -7.63 74.01 -46.92
N PHE A 601 -8.19 72.81 -47.15
CA PHE A 601 -8.08 72.14 -48.45
C PHE A 601 -8.92 72.86 -49.53
N LEU A 602 -10.12 73.33 -49.17
CA LEU A 602 -10.92 74.17 -50.06
C LEU A 602 -10.21 75.50 -50.37
N GLY A 603 -9.60 76.12 -49.36
CA GLY A 603 -8.76 77.32 -49.51
C GLY A 603 -7.56 77.10 -50.44
N PHE A 604 -6.89 75.94 -50.35
CA PHE A 604 -5.81 75.56 -51.26
C PHE A 604 -6.30 75.42 -52.71
N LEU A 605 -7.43 74.75 -52.95
CA LEU A 605 -8.01 74.61 -54.29
C LEU A 605 -8.39 75.98 -54.89
N ILE A 606 -8.98 76.88 -54.10
CA ILE A 606 -9.26 78.27 -54.52
C ILE A 606 -7.94 79.01 -54.81
N GLY A 607 -6.91 78.81 -53.98
CA GLY A 607 -5.57 79.36 -54.19
C GLY A 607 -4.95 78.96 -55.52
N LEU A 608 -5.05 77.68 -55.92
CA LEU A 608 -4.55 77.21 -57.23
C LEU A 608 -5.24 77.93 -58.41
N LEU A 609 -6.55 78.18 -58.31
CA LEU A 609 -7.32 78.92 -59.32
C LEU A 609 -6.92 80.39 -59.38
N VAL A 610 -6.80 81.06 -58.23
CA VAL A 610 -6.38 82.47 -58.12
C VAL A 610 -4.95 82.66 -58.65
N LEU A 611 -4.04 81.74 -58.33
CA LEU A 611 -2.64 81.74 -58.82
C LEU A 611 -2.51 81.26 -60.28
N ARG A 612 -3.62 80.91 -60.95
CA ARG A 612 -3.65 80.43 -62.35
C ARG A 612 -2.69 79.27 -62.64
N VAL A 613 -2.53 78.37 -61.68
CA VAL A 613 -1.73 77.15 -61.83
C VAL A 613 -2.32 76.31 -62.96
N ASN A 614 -1.49 75.89 -63.91
CA ASN A 614 -1.95 75.27 -65.15
C ASN A 614 -1.00 74.14 -65.60
N LEU A 615 -1.57 73.16 -66.30
CA LEU A 615 -0.87 71.94 -66.74
C LEU A 615 -0.35 72.05 -68.19
N LYS A 616 -0.10 73.26 -68.71
CA LYS A 616 0.26 73.48 -70.13
C LYS A 616 1.56 72.80 -70.57
N ASN A 617 2.44 72.45 -69.63
CA ASN A 617 3.69 71.75 -69.90
C ASN A 617 3.56 70.21 -69.82
N PHE A 618 2.35 69.66 -69.75
CA PHE A 618 2.15 68.21 -69.86
C PHE A 618 2.57 67.74 -71.27
N PRO A 619 3.33 66.64 -71.43
CA PRO A 619 3.89 66.30 -72.74
C PRO A 619 2.81 65.97 -73.78
N SER A 620 2.86 66.63 -74.93
CA SER A 620 1.94 66.40 -76.06
C SER A 620 2.46 65.40 -77.09
N ALA A 621 3.77 65.10 -77.09
CA ALA A 621 4.36 64.07 -77.94
C ALA A 621 3.97 62.68 -77.42
N ALA A 622 3.50 61.80 -78.31
CA ALA A 622 2.82 60.55 -77.95
C ALA A 622 3.58 59.66 -76.94
N LEU A 623 4.88 59.43 -77.15
CA LEU A 623 5.65 58.52 -76.28
C LEU A 623 5.89 59.11 -74.88
N PRO A 624 6.38 60.37 -74.70
CA PRO A 624 6.38 61.04 -73.39
C PRO A 624 5.00 61.17 -72.74
N ALA A 625 3.94 61.42 -73.53
CA ALA A 625 2.58 61.53 -73.01
C ALA A 625 2.10 60.24 -72.34
N VAL A 626 2.34 59.07 -72.97
CA VAL A 626 2.01 57.75 -72.41
C VAL A 626 2.76 57.50 -71.10
N PHE A 627 4.05 57.81 -71.02
CA PHE A 627 4.80 57.68 -69.76
C PHE A 627 4.32 58.64 -68.66
N ALA A 628 3.95 59.88 -69.02
CA ALA A 628 3.41 60.84 -68.07
C ALA A 628 2.03 60.42 -67.54
N ILE A 629 1.14 59.90 -68.40
CA ILE A 629 -0.18 59.38 -68.00
C ILE A 629 -0.02 58.12 -67.12
N ALA A 630 0.82 57.17 -67.53
CA ALA A 630 1.06 55.94 -66.77
C ALA A 630 1.63 56.22 -65.37
N PHE A 631 2.49 57.23 -65.22
CA PHE A 631 3.01 57.68 -63.93
C PHE A 631 1.92 58.24 -63.00
N HIS A 632 1.06 59.14 -63.50
CA HIS A 632 -0.04 59.70 -62.69
C HIS A 632 -1.11 58.66 -62.36
N LEU A 633 -1.37 57.69 -63.25
CA LEU A 633 -2.22 56.53 -62.96
C LEU A 633 -1.59 55.59 -61.91
N GLY A 634 -0.26 55.43 -61.91
CA GLY A 634 0.48 54.70 -60.87
C GLY A 634 0.25 55.30 -59.49
N ILE A 635 0.50 56.60 -59.33
CA ILE A 635 0.24 57.36 -58.10
C ILE A 635 -1.23 57.23 -57.67
N GLY A 636 -2.17 57.39 -58.60
CA GLY A 636 -3.60 57.24 -58.34
C GLY A 636 -3.98 55.84 -57.84
N ALA A 637 -3.40 54.79 -58.42
CA ALA A 637 -3.60 53.40 -57.99
C ALA A 637 -2.99 53.12 -56.61
N VAL A 638 -1.80 53.68 -56.31
CA VAL A 638 -1.15 53.55 -54.99
C VAL A 638 -1.95 54.27 -53.90
N LEU A 639 -2.44 55.49 -54.16
CA LEU A 639 -3.33 56.20 -53.23
C LEU A 639 -4.66 55.47 -53.02
N SER A 640 -5.23 54.89 -54.09
CA SER A 640 -6.42 54.04 -53.99
C SER A 640 -6.17 52.77 -53.17
N LEU A 641 -4.98 52.16 -53.30
CA LEU A 641 -4.57 51.00 -52.51
C LEU A 641 -4.43 51.35 -51.02
N TYR A 642 -3.87 52.53 -50.68
CA TYR A 642 -3.84 53.01 -49.30
C TYR A 642 -5.24 53.25 -48.72
N PHE A 643 -6.19 53.75 -49.52
CA PHE A 643 -7.58 53.91 -49.10
C PHE A 643 -8.29 52.56 -48.86
N VAL A 644 -8.06 51.57 -49.74
CA VAL A 644 -8.58 50.21 -49.56
C VAL A 644 -7.95 49.52 -48.34
N PHE A 645 -6.65 49.70 -48.11
CA PHE A 645 -5.93 49.24 -46.91
C PHE A 645 -6.49 49.85 -45.61
N TRP A 646 -6.95 51.10 -45.65
CA TRP A 646 -7.60 51.73 -44.49
C TRP A 646 -9.02 51.21 -44.22
N LEU A 647 -9.71 50.71 -45.25
CA LEU A 647 -11.07 50.17 -45.14
C LEU A 647 -11.14 48.65 -44.88
N LYS A 648 -10.08 47.87 -45.13
CA LYS A 648 -10.05 46.41 -45.00
C LYS A 648 -8.67 45.89 -44.60
N ASP A 649 -8.65 44.85 -43.76
CA ASP A 649 -7.42 44.20 -43.29
C ASP A 649 -6.52 43.68 -44.46
N PRO A 650 -5.18 43.75 -44.33
CA PRO A 650 -4.32 43.77 -45.52
C PRO A 650 -3.56 42.47 -45.81
N PHE A 651 -3.88 41.79 -46.93
CA PHE A 651 -2.98 40.85 -47.64
C PHE A 651 -3.47 40.61 -49.09
N PRO A 652 -2.58 40.46 -50.10
CA PRO A 652 -1.62 41.47 -50.54
C PRO A 652 -1.69 41.78 -52.06
N PRO A 653 -1.44 43.03 -52.48
CA PRO A 653 -0.88 43.29 -53.81
C PRO A 653 0.36 44.20 -53.81
N CYS A 654 0.83 44.65 -52.63
CA CYS A 654 1.89 45.65 -52.48
C CYS A 654 3.25 45.25 -53.10
N LEU A 655 3.48 43.96 -53.38
CA LEU A 655 4.75 43.44 -53.88
C LEU A 655 4.93 43.52 -55.42
N HIS A 656 3.89 43.92 -56.17
CA HIS A 656 3.94 43.91 -57.65
C HIS A 656 3.83 45.30 -58.28
N ILE A 657 2.99 46.20 -57.76
CA ILE A 657 2.73 47.51 -58.40
C ILE A 657 3.95 48.44 -58.30
N GLY A 658 4.55 48.60 -57.10
CA GLY A 658 5.68 49.52 -56.89
C GLY A 658 6.95 49.19 -57.69
N LYS A 659 7.12 47.92 -58.11
CA LYS A 659 8.22 47.53 -59.01
C LYS A 659 8.00 48.01 -60.46
N VAL A 660 6.75 48.08 -60.91
CA VAL A 660 6.38 48.61 -62.23
C VAL A 660 6.53 50.14 -62.24
N GLU A 661 6.11 50.81 -61.16
CA GLU A 661 6.21 52.27 -61.05
C GLU A 661 7.67 52.77 -61.09
N ILE A 662 8.59 52.17 -60.32
CA ILE A 662 10.02 52.52 -60.35
C ILE A 662 10.63 52.29 -61.76
N LEU A 663 10.15 51.28 -62.50
CA LEU A 663 10.62 50.98 -63.85
C LEU A 663 10.13 52.02 -64.89
N LEU A 664 8.91 52.55 -64.73
CA LEU A 664 8.32 53.59 -65.59
C LEU A 664 8.74 55.02 -65.22
N MET A 665 9.05 55.25 -63.94
CA MET A 665 9.52 56.54 -63.42
C MET A 665 10.90 56.91 -64.00
N ASN A 666 11.78 55.93 -64.19
CA ASN A 666 13.13 56.13 -64.75
C ASN A 666 13.14 56.76 -66.17
N PRO A 667 12.46 56.20 -67.19
CA PRO A 667 12.38 56.81 -68.52
C PRO A 667 11.57 58.11 -68.54
N SER A 668 10.52 58.24 -67.72
CA SER A 668 9.73 59.47 -67.64
C SER A 668 10.58 60.64 -67.14
N ILE A 669 11.27 60.48 -66.00
CA ILE A 669 12.19 61.49 -65.46
C ILE A 669 13.34 61.76 -66.42
N LYS A 670 13.93 60.73 -67.05
CA LYS A 670 15.00 60.92 -68.06
C LYS A 670 14.50 61.72 -69.28
N SER A 671 13.30 61.48 -69.78
CA SER A 671 12.75 62.25 -70.90
C SER A 671 12.58 63.74 -70.56
N SER A 672 12.21 64.07 -69.31
CA SER A 672 12.15 65.46 -68.83
C SER A 672 13.50 66.06 -68.44
N ALA A 673 14.50 65.25 -68.06
CA ALA A 673 15.86 65.68 -67.77
C ALA A 673 16.71 65.91 -69.03
N ILE A 674 16.40 65.21 -70.13
CA ILE A 674 17.02 65.44 -71.45
C ILE A 674 16.72 66.86 -71.99
N TRP A 675 15.64 67.50 -71.54
CA TRP A 675 15.37 68.93 -71.76
C TRP A 675 16.21 69.88 -70.89
N ARG A 676 17.14 69.37 -70.06
CA ARG A 676 18.01 70.18 -69.19
C ARG A 676 19.50 69.83 -69.22
N THR A 677 19.92 68.61 -69.59
CA THR A 677 21.35 68.26 -69.72
C THR A 677 21.64 67.33 -70.90
N GLY A 678 22.77 67.57 -71.57
CA GLY A 678 23.32 66.71 -72.64
C GLY A 678 23.95 65.39 -72.14
N PRO A 679 24.52 64.58 -73.05
CA PRO A 679 24.82 63.16 -72.79
C PRO A 679 26.29 62.83 -72.40
N VAL A 680 26.51 61.54 -72.03
CA VAL A 680 27.78 60.72 -72.07
C VAL A 680 28.57 60.45 -70.74
N VAL A 681 28.48 59.19 -70.23
CA VAL A 681 29.55 58.31 -69.60
C VAL A 681 30.18 58.71 -68.23
N SER A 682 30.78 57.83 -67.38
CA SER A 682 30.63 56.39 -66.97
C SER A 682 31.68 56.01 -65.86
N LEU A 683 31.67 54.75 -65.32
CA LEU A 683 32.77 54.04 -64.58
C LEU A 683 33.21 54.58 -63.17
N TYR A 684 33.88 53.87 -62.23
CA TYR A 684 33.90 52.45 -61.75
C TYR A 684 34.60 52.33 -60.35
N THR A 685 34.63 51.11 -59.74
CA THR A 685 35.27 50.56 -58.49
C THR A 685 36.59 51.18 -57.92
N ARG A 686 37.09 50.97 -56.67
CA ARG A 686 37.46 49.67 -55.98
C ARG A 686 38.22 49.84 -54.59
N SER A 687 38.22 48.81 -53.71
CA SER A 687 39.29 48.38 -52.70
C SER A 687 39.70 49.29 -51.50
N ASP A 688 40.29 48.83 -50.37
CA ASP A 688 40.72 47.49 -49.82
C ASP A 688 40.96 47.49 -48.27
N VAL A 689 41.35 46.32 -47.69
CA VAL A 689 42.01 46.00 -46.35
C VAL A 689 41.20 44.99 -45.46
N ILE A 690 41.68 43.91 -44.75
CA ILE A 690 42.97 43.32 -44.22
C ILE A 690 43.18 43.58 -42.69
N ILE A 691 43.64 42.71 -41.76
CA ILE A 691 43.84 41.24 -41.50
C ILE A 691 44.34 41.10 -40.00
N PRO A 692 44.56 39.96 -39.27
CA PRO A 692 44.33 38.50 -39.43
C PRO A 692 43.21 37.99 -38.44
N MET A 693 43.20 36.90 -37.62
CA MET A 693 44.14 35.83 -37.18
C MET A 693 43.40 34.58 -36.60
N GLU A 694 44.12 33.52 -36.16
CA GLU A 694 43.63 32.13 -35.91
C GLU A 694 44.56 31.34 -34.94
N PRO A 695 44.40 30.02 -34.62
CA PRO A 695 43.23 29.10 -34.68
C PRO A 695 43.05 28.17 -33.43
N SER A 696 41.98 27.37 -33.39
CA SER A 696 42.01 25.98 -32.86
C SER A 696 40.83 25.13 -33.39
N THR A 697 40.95 23.80 -33.38
CA THR A 697 40.20 22.92 -34.30
C THR A 697 39.16 21.99 -33.66
N SER A 698 37.98 21.88 -34.28
CA SER A 698 37.15 20.66 -34.27
C SER A 698 36.29 20.58 -35.55
N LYS A 699 35.90 19.37 -35.99
CA LYS A 699 35.04 19.16 -37.17
C LYS A 699 33.62 18.71 -36.75
N PRO A 700 32.57 19.06 -37.52
CA PRO A 700 31.18 18.96 -37.07
C PRO A 700 30.48 17.66 -37.50
N SER A 701 29.31 17.41 -36.90
CA SER A 701 28.24 16.65 -37.55
C SER A 701 26.90 17.38 -37.46
N THR A 702 26.28 17.62 -38.62
CA THR A 702 24.88 18.05 -38.75
C THR A 702 23.97 16.81 -38.74
N GLY A 703 22.73 16.85 -38.24
CA GLY A 703 21.85 18.01 -38.11
C GLY A 703 20.89 18.09 -39.29
N ARG A 704 20.01 17.09 -39.47
CA ARG A 704 19.07 16.98 -40.59
C ARG A 704 17.64 16.83 -40.09
N LYS A 705 16.86 17.91 -40.16
CA LYS A 705 15.39 17.84 -40.05
C LYS A 705 14.83 17.00 -41.20
N ARG A 706 13.76 16.24 -40.97
CA ARG A 706 12.95 15.63 -42.04
C ARG A 706 11.51 16.15 -41.94
N GLN A 707 10.88 16.30 -43.10
CA GLN A 707 9.56 16.90 -43.24
C GLN A 707 8.46 15.81 -43.29
N ARG A 708 7.21 16.25 -43.25
CA ARG A 708 5.99 15.45 -43.12
C ARG A 708 5.45 15.01 -44.49
N GLU A 709 5.04 13.75 -44.60
CA GLU A 709 4.23 13.22 -45.71
C GLU A 709 2.98 12.51 -45.15
N GLN A 710 2.05 12.13 -46.03
CA GLN A 710 0.66 11.76 -45.68
C GLN A 710 0.35 10.26 -45.92
N GLU A 711 -0.81 9.83 -45.43
CA GLU A 711 -1.31 8.46 -45.49
C GLU A 711 -1.67 8.01 -46.91
N VAL A 712 -1.41 6.73 -47.21
CA VAL A 712 -2.17 5.90 -48.18
C VAL A 712 -2.29 4.50 -47.57
N SER A 713 -3.42 3.83 -47.77
CA SER A 713 -3.72 2.51 -47.21
C SER A 713 -4.02 1.46 -48.29
N SER A 714 -3.49 0.25 -48.09
CA SER A 714 -3.92 -0.99 -48.76
C SER A 714 -3.44 -2.20 -47.94
N PRO A 715 -4.20 -3.31 -47.84
CA PRO A 715 -3.90 -4.41 -46.93
C PRO A 715 -3.07 -5.53 -47.58
N GLU A 716 -2.20 -6.16 -46.79
CA GLU A 716 -1.59 -7.45 -47.12
C GLU A 716 -1.85 -8.47 -46.00
N ASN A 717 -2.39 -9.63 -46.36
CA ASN A 717 -2.63 -10.74 -45.43
C ASN A 717 -1.37 -11.60 -45.34
N HIS A 718 -0.76 -11.67 -44.14
CA HIS A 718 0.15 -12.75 -43.79
C HIS A 718 -0.24 -13.39 -42.45
N THR A 719 -0.24 -14.71 -42.41
CA THR A 719 -0.90 -15.52 -41.40
C THR A 719 0.02 -15.94 -40.25
N ALA A 720 -0.52 -15.88 -39.03
CA ALA A 720 -0.22 -16.74 -37.86
C ALA A 720 1.27 -17.04 -37.57
N GLY A 721 1.81 -16.36 -36.55
CA GLY A 721 3.11 -16.65 -35.96
C GLY A 721 3.34 -15.77 -34.72
N ASP A 722 2.82 -16.20 -33.57
CA ASP A 722 2.74 -15.39 -32.35
C ASP A 722 4.10 -15.13 -31.67
N ASN A 723 4.84 -14.17 -32.22
CA ASN A 723 5.89 -13.46 -31.48
C ASN A 723 5.24 -12.34 -30.66
N LEU A 724 4.92 -12.62 -29.39
CA LEU A 724 4.42 -11.64 -28.43
C LEU A 724 5.50 -10.59 -28.10
N ILE A 725 5.57 -9.53 -28.90
CA ILE A 725 6.37 -8.34 -28.61
C ILE A 725 5.65 -7.53 -27.53
N PHE A 726 5.87 -7.91 -26.27
CA PHE A 726 5.38 -7.16 -25.11
C PHE A 726 6.00 -5.75 -25.10
N SER A 727 5.15 -4.71 -25.09
CA SER A 727 5.60 -3.32 -24.89
C SER A 727 6.17 -3.14 -23.48
N ASP A 728 7.22 -2.31 -23.33
CA ASP A 728 7.80 -1.93 -22.04
C ASP A 728 6.75 -1.47 -21.03
N THR A 729 5.71 -0.74 -21.46
CA THR A 729 4.60 -0.32 -20.58
C THR A 729 3.77 -1.50 -20.09
N SER A 730 3.53 -2.50 -20.93
CA SER A 730 2.82 -3.73 -20.52
C SER A 730 3.63 -4.56 -19.52
N VAL A 731 4.94 -4.69 -19.72
CA VAL A 731 5.86 -5.37 -18.79
C VAL A 731 5.96 -4.61 -17.47
N ALA A 732 6.09 -3.28 -17.52
CA ALA A 732 6.12 -2.43 -16.33
C ALA A 732 4.80 -2.51 -15.54
N LEU A 733 3.65 -2.54 -16.21
CA LEU A 733 2.34 -2.75 -15.58
C LEU A 733 2.26 -4.12 -14.89
N GLN A 734 2.65 -5.21 -15.55
CA GLN A 734 2.64 -6.54 -14.93
C GLN A 734 3.61 -6.64 -13.74
N MET A 735 4.82 -6.10 -13.85
CA MET A 735 5.80 -6.06 -12.77
C MET A 735 5.31 -5.23 -11.57
N MET A 736 4.63 -4.10 -11.81
CA MET A 736 4.08 -3.28 -10.71
C MET A 736 2.80 -3.90 -10.11
N ARG A 737 2.04 -4.70 -10.88
CA ARG A 737 0.91 -5.51 -10.37
C ARG A 737 1.39 -6.58 -9.39
N SER A 738 2.44 -7.34 -9.75
CA SER A 738 2.99 -8.40 -8.88
C SER A 738 3.77 -7.88 -7.68
N GLN A 739 4.34 -6.67 -7.77
CA GLN A 739 5.03 -5.99 -6.67
C GLN A 739 4.10 -5.12 -5.79
N PHE A 740 2.78 -5.14 -6.03
CA PHE A 740 1.84 -4.40 -5.19
C PHE A 740 1.76 -5.04 -3.78
N PRO A 741 1.87 -4.26 -2.69
CA PRO A 741 1.90 -4.81 -1.34
C PRO A 741 0.57 -5.48 -0.97
N ARG A 742 0.63 -6.63 -0.30
CA ARG A 742 -0.55 -7.23 0.35
C ARG A 742 -0.96 -6.35 1.54
N ILE A 743 -2.25 -6.00 1.63
CA ILE A 743 -2.79 -5.07 2.65
C ILE A 743 -3.97 -5.75 3.36
N ASP A 744 -3.66 -6.51 4.40
CA ASP A 744 -4.64 -7.37 5.11
C ASP A 744 -5.77 -6.55 5.75
N LYS A 745 -5.46 -5.32 6.17
CA LYS A 745 -6.41 -4.39 6.80
C LYS A 745 -7.42 -3.78 5.83
N VAL A 746 -7.20 -3.84 4.52
CA VAL A 746 -8.06 -3.24 3.49
C VAL A 746 -7.97 -4.07 2.22
N SER A 747 -8.87 -5.06 2.07
CA SER A 747 -8.95 -5.81 0.80
C SER A 747 -9.27 -4.88 -0.37
N ILE A 748 -8.23 -4.67 -1.17
CA ILE A 748 -8.18 -3.95 -2.45
C ILE A 748 -7.34 -4.78 -3.41
N GLN A 749 -7.72 -4.80 -4.69
CA GLN A 749 -6.88 -5.40 -5.74
C GLN A 749 -5.73 -4.45 -6.14
N PRO A 750 -4.65 -4.96 -6.75
CA PRO A 750 -3.51 -4.16 -7.18
C PRO A 750 -3.89 -2.97 -8.07
N PHE A 751 -3.34 -1.79 -7.77
CA PHE A 751 -3.43 -0.62 -8.64
C PHE A 751 -2.09 0.11 -8.72
N ILE A 752 -1.86 0.75 -9.86
CA ILE A 752 -0.59 1.37 -10.22
C ILE A 752 -0.86 2.85 -10.50
N LEU A 753 -0.05 3.75 -9.96
CA LEU A 753 -0.17 5.17 -10.29
C LEU A 753 0.52 5.44 -11.64
N ARG A 754 -0.08 6.25 -12.51
CA ARG A 754 0.54 6.68 -13.79
C ARG A 754 1.90 7.37 -13.57
N SER A 755 2.09 8.01 -12.42
CA SER A 755 3.39 8.53 -11.96
C SER A 755 4.46 7.44 -11.80
N GLN A 756 4.12 6.23 -11.35
CA GLN A 756 5.10 5.16 -11.14
C GLN A 756 5.67 4.64 -12.47
N LEU A 757 4.85 4.55 -13.53
CA LEU A 757 5.31 4.19 -14.87
C LEU A 757 6.34 5.20 -15.40
N TYR A 758 6.14 6.50 -15.17
CA TYR A 758 7.11 7.56 -15.49
C TYR A 758 8.42 7.50 -14.67
N SER A 759 8.55 6.60 -13.69
CA SER A 759 9.81 6.34 -12.98
C SER A 759 10.61 5.19 -13.59
N SER A 760 9.96 4.30 -14.36
CA SER A 760 10.59 3.16 -15.02
C SER A 760 10.84 3.41 -16.51
N ILE A 761 9.95 4.14 -17.19
CA ILE A 761 10.01 4.38 -18.64
C ILE A 761 10.27 5.88 -18.90
N LYS A 762 11.25 6.17 -19.77
CA LYS A 762 11.75 7.54 -20.01
C LYS A 762 10.82 8.38 -20.88
N ASP A 763 10.24 7.82 -21.94
CA ASP A 763 9.30 8.55 -22.79
C ASP A 763 7.86 8.44 -22.26
N ARG A 764 7.44 9.47 -21.54
CA ARG A 764 6.07 9.61 -21.03
C ARG A 764 5.03 9.66 -22.14
N THR A 765 5.41 10.16 -23.34
CA THR A 765 4.55 10.25 -24.51
C THR A 765 4.24 8.88 -25.11
N GLN A 766 5.19 7.95 -25.03
CA GLN A 766 4.98 6.56 -25.43
C GLN A 766 4.05 5.87 -24.42
N VAL A 767 4.37 5.94 -23.12
CA VAL A 767 3.53 5.40 -22.04
C VAL A 767 2.08 5.87 -22.17
N ASP A 768 1.86 7.16 -22.41
CA ASP A 768 0.52 7.73 -22.53
C ASP A 768 -0.25 7.21 -23.75
N ARG A 769 0.42 6.95 -24.88
CA ARG A 769 -0.20 6.34 -26.07
C ARG A 769 -0.54 4.87 -25.85
N GLU A 770 0.37 4.13 -25.20
CA GLU A 770 0.19 2.70 -24.91
C GLU A 770 -0.92 2.49 -23.86
N LEU A 771 -1.01 3.35 -22.84
CA LEU A 771 -2.12 3.35 -21.89
C LEU A 771 -3.47 3.69 -22.56
N GLU A 772 -3.49 4.64 -23.51
CA GLU A 772 -4.72 4.94 -24.27
C GLU A 772 -5.14 3.78 -25.19
N ASN A 773 -4.18 3.02 -25.76
CA ASN A 773 -4.47 1.80 -26.52
C ASN A 773 -5.02 0.69 -25.61
N LEU A 774 -4.32 0.34 -24.52
CA LEU A 774 -4.76 -0.69 -23.57
C LEU A 774 -6.11 -0.38 -22.91
N LYS A 775 -6.47 0.92 -22.78
CA LYS A 775 -7.80 1.38 -22.35
C LYS A 775 -8.88 1.16 -23.41
N ARG A 776 -8.56 1.32 -24.70
CA ARG A 776 -9.48 1.04 -25.83
C ARG A 776 -9.68 -0.46 -26.04
N GLU A 777 -8.63 -1.24 -25.81
CA GLU A 777 -8.63 -2.71 -25.82
C GLU A 777 -9.28 -3.31 -24.55
N MET A 778 -9.79 -2.47 -23.64
CA MET A 778 -10.45 -2.86 -22.38
C MET A 778 -9.59 -3.68 -21.39
N VAL A 779 -8.28 -3.78 -21.62
CA VAL A 779 -7.33 -4.52 -20.74
C VAL A 779 -7.16 -3.82 -19.39
N ILE A 780 -7.18 -2.48 -19.38
CA ILE A 780 -7.00 -1.66 -18.19
C ILE A 780 -8.10 -0.60 -18.06
N ARG A 781 -8.41 -0.21 -16.82
CA ARG A 781 -9.27 0.94 -16.51
C ARG A 781 -8.47 2.00 -15.74
N ILE A 782 -8.69 3.26 -16.10
CA ILE A 782 -7.99 4.42 -15.52
C ILE A 782 -8.98 5.20 -14.65
N PHE A 783 -8.57 5.52 -13.42
CA PHE A 783 -9.37 6.16 -12.38
C PHE A 783 -8.72 7.47 -11.95
N LYS A 784 -9.52 8.53 -11.79
CA LYS A 784 -9.06 9.83 -11.28
C LYS A 784 -9.15 9.84 -9.75
N LEU A 785 -8.05 10.11 -9.06
CA LEU A 785 -7.99 10.01 -7.59
C LEU A 785 -8.31 11.34 -6.88
N SER A 786 -8.97 11.26 -5.73
CA SER A 786 -9.35 12.42 -4.89
C SER A 786 -8.26 12.85 -3.90
N THR A 787 -6.98 12.80 -4.31
CA THR A 787 -5.81 13.18 -3.48
C THR A 787 -5.59 14.69 -3.35
N GLY A 788 -6.22 15.49 -4.23
CA GLY A 788 -5.96 16.93 -4.36
C GLY A 788 -4.80 17.26 -5.32
N GLN A 789 -4.23 16.26 -5.99
CA GLN A 789 -3.34 16.41 -7.15
C GLN A 789 -4.01 15.72 -8.36
N ASP A 790 -3.48 15.90 -9.57
CA ASP A 790 -4.03 15.26 -10.78
C ASP A 790 -3.59 13.79 -10.92
N ASP A 791 -3.71 13.04 -9.83
CA ASP A 791 -3.30 11.65 -9.74
C ASP A 791 -4.27 10.73 -10.48
N HIS A 792 -3.71 9.79 -11.24
CA HIS A 792 -4.45 8.77 -11.98
C HIS A 792 -3.95 7.39 -11.57
N ALA A 793 -4.87 6.53 -11.12
CA ALA A 793 -4.63 5.11 -10.89
C ALA A 793 -5.02 4.30 -12.13
N ILE A 794 -4.33 3.17 -12.31
CA ILE A 794 -4.50 2.19 -13.38
C ILE A 794 -4.70 0.84 -12.70
N MET A 795 -5.73 0.10 -13.11
CA MET A 795 -6.02 -1.25 -12.63
C MET A 795 -6.38 -2.12 -13.84
N PHE A 796 -5.96 -3.40 -13.84
CA PHE A 796 -6.39 -4.36 -14.86
C PHE A 796 -7.91 -4.59 -14.74
N LEU A 797 -8.60 -4.84 -15.85
CA LEU A 797 -10.07 -4.95 -15.78
C LEU A 797 -10.51 -6.15 -14.93
N ASP A 798 -9.79 -7.28 -14.98
CA ASP A 798 -10.03 -8.46 -14.13
C ASP A 798 -9.88 -8.15 -12.64
N ASP A 799 -8.86 -7.35 -12.28
CA ASP A 799 -8.66 -6.87 -10.91
C ASP A 799 -9.82 -5.97 -10.49
N TYR A 800 -10.33 -5.14 -11.40
CA TYR A 800 -11.48 -4.30 -11.10
C TYR A 800 -12.77 -5.11 -10.92
N HIS A 801 -13.08 -6.06 -11.81
CA HIS A 801 -14.20 -6.99 -11.65
C HIS A 801 -14.13 -7.74 -10.30
N SER A 802 -12.94 -8.25 -9.96
CA SER A 802 -12.67 -8.89 -8.68
C SER A 802 -12.83 -7.95 -7.47
N GLN A 803 -12.64 -6.64 -7.64
CA GLN A 803 -12.87 -5.63 -6.61
C GLN A 803 -14.35 -5.25 -6.48
N ILE A 804 -15.11 -5.25 -7.59
CA ILE A 804 -16.57 -5.06 -7.59
C ILE A 804 -17.23 -6.17 -6.79
N GLU A 805 -16.87 -7.43 -7.04
CA GLU A 805 -17.52 -8.57 -6.38
C GLU A 805 -17.26 -8.62 -4.88
N ARG A 806 -16.05 -8.25 -4.43
CA ARG A 806 -15.75 -8.06 -3.00
C ARG A 806 -16.53 -6.89 -2.39
N ALA A 807 -16.83 -5.84 -3.15
CA ALA A 807 -17.67 -4.73 -2.68
C ALA A 807 -19.15 -5.14 -2.56
N VAL A 808 -19.68 -5.89 -3.54
CA VAL A 808 -21.05 -6.42 -3.53
C VAL A 808 -21.24 -7.41 -2.37
N LYS A 809 -20.32 -8.37 -2.18
CA LYS A 809 -20.36 -9.32 -1.05
C LYS A 809 -20.39 -8.60 0.31
N ARG A 810 -19.67 -7.49 0.47
CA ARG A 810 -19.64 -6.69 1.70
C ARG A 810 -20.94 -5.94 2.03
N LEU A 811 -21.79 -5.66 1.04
CA LEU A 811 -23.02 -4.89 1.24
C LEU A 811 -24.16 -5.73 1.86
N ASN A 812 -24.03 -7.07 1.92
CA ASN A 812 -25.07 -7.97 2.44
C ASN A 812 -26.47 -7.66 1.87
N ALA A 813 -26.54 -7.50 0.53
CA ALA A 813 -27.77 -7.11 -0.16
C ALA A 813 -28.91 -8.11 0.11
N LYS A 814 -29.97 -7.63 0.78
CA LYS A 814 -31.06 -8.48 1.30
C LYS A 814 -32.19 -8.74 0.29
N LYS A 815 -31.99 -8.40 -0.99
CA LYS A 815 -32.95 -8.57 -2.09
C LYS A 815 -32.23 -8.97 -3.36
N GLN A 816 -32.88 -9.79 -4.18
CA GLN A 816 -32.32 -10.23 -5.47
C GLN A 816 -32.17 -9.06 -6.45
N ASP A 817 -33.19 -8.20 -6.55
CA ASP A 817 -33.22 -7.04 -7.47
C ASP A 817 -32.02 -6.10 -7.29
N ASP A 818 -31.59 -5.88 -6.03
CA ASP A 818 -30.47 -5.00 -5.68
C ASP A 818 -29.12 -5.54 -6.19
N LEU A 819 -28.96 -6.87 -6.35
CA LEU A 819 -27.75 -7.51 -6.86
C LEU A 819 -27.62 -7.38 -8.38
N VAL A 820 -28.74 -7.51 -9.11
CA VAL A 820 -28.76 -7.53 -10.59
C VAL A 820 -28.24 -6.19 -11.17
N VAL A 821 -28.44 -5.08 -10.45
CA VAL A 821 -27.90 -3.75 -10.78
C VAL A 821 -26.37 -3.75 -10.95
N PHE A 822 -25.64 -4.55 -10.17
CA PHE A 822 -24.18 -4.61 -10.27
C PHE A 822 -23.71 -5.42 -11.48
N GLU A 823 -24.49 -6.43 -11.91
CA GLU A 823 -24.24 -7.12 -13.18
C GLU A 823 -24.57 -6.23 -14.38
N TRP A 824 -25.64 -5.44 -14.33
CA TRP A 824 -25.91 -4.40 -15.34
C TRP A 824 -24.77 -3.39 -15.43
N PHE A 825 -24.22 -2.95 -14.29
CA PHE A 825 -23.06 -2.07 -14.26
C PHE A 825 -21.82 -2.72 -14.90
N LYS A 826 -21.49 -3.97 -14.51
CA LYS A 826 -20.37 -4.74 -15.08
C LYS A 826 -20.50 -4.96 -16.60
N THR A 827 -21.70 -5.28 -17.09
CA THR A 827 -21.93 -5.70 -18.48
C THR A 827 -22.26 -4.56 -19.45
N HIS A 828 -23.01 -3.54 -19.01
CA HIS A 828 -23.50 -2.47 -19.88
C HIS A 828 -22.78 -1.13 -19.68
N VAL A 829 -22.37 -0.81 -18.45
CA VAL A 829 -21.75 0.50 -18.14
C VAL A 829 -20.23 0.48 -18.34
N LEU A 830 -19.53 -0.55 -17.83
CA LEU A 830 -18.06 -0.59 -17.92
C LEU A 830 -17.53 -0.67 -19.37
N PRO A 831 -18.09 -1.48 -20.29
CA PRO A 831 -17.59 -1.57 -21.67
C PRO A 831 -17.99 -0.36 -22.52
N SER A 832 -19.22 0.15 -22.35
CA SER A 832 -19.73 1.28 -23.12
C SER A 832 -19.06 2.61 -22.77
N LYS A 833 -18.46 2.72 -21.57
CA LYS A 833 -17.81 3.94 -21.08
C LYS A 833 -16.41 3.64 -20.53
N PRO A 834 -15.35 3.68 -21.35
CA PRO A 834 -13.96 3.51 -20.89
C PRO A 834 -13.35 4.79 -20.25
N ASP A 835 -14.05 5.93 -20.34
CA ASP A 835 -13.64 7.19 -19.72
C ASP A 835 -13.66 7.13 -18.18
N PRO A 836 -12.83 7.92 -17.48
CA PRO A 836 -12.81 7.98 -16.01
C PRO A 836 -14.06 8.64 -15.40
N SER A 837 -14.96 9.19 -16.21
CA SER A 837 -16.20 9.87 -15.77
C SER A 837 -17.39 9.58 -16.68
N ILE A 838 -18.60 9.60 -16.11
CA ILE A 838 -19.87 9.34 -16.78
C ILE A 838 -20.94 10.34 -16.32
N GLY A 839 -21.79 10.81 -17.24
CA GLY A 839 -22.92 11.69 -16.92
C GLY A 839 -24.11 10.95 -16.32
N HIS A 840 -24.94 11.61 -15.52
CA HIS A 840 -26.11 11.00 -14.87
C HIS A 840 -27.13 10.46 -15.88
N GLN A 841 -27.45 11.23 -16.93
CA GLN A 841 -28.34 10.77 -17.99
C GLN A 841 -27.73 9.62 -18.82
N GLU A 842 -26.42 9.67 -19.06
CA GLU A 842 -25.65 8.62 -19.75
C GLU A 842 -25.68 7.30 -18.94
N LEU A 843 -25.35 7.36 -17.65
CA LEU A 843 -25.42 6.25 -16.70
C LEU A 843 -26.83 5.66 -16.59
N HIS A 844 -27.85 6.50 -16.42
CA HIS A 844 -29.24 6.06 -16.37
C HIS A 844 -29.65 5.38 -17.68
N SER A 845 -29.24 5.90 -18.84
CA SER A 845 -29.56 5.29 -20.13
C SER A 845 -28.92 3.91 -20.31
N LEU A 846 -27.64 3.75 -19.98
CA LEU A 846 -26.90 2.49 -20.10
C LEU A 846 -27.44 1.41 -19.15
N LEU A 847 -27.77 1.76 -17.91
CA LEU A 847 -28.43 0.84 -16.98
C LEU A 847 -29.87 0.50 -17.44
N SER A 848 -30.56 1.41 -18.12
CA SER A 848 -31.94 1.20 -18.62
C SER A 848 -32.04 0.25 -19.81
N VAL A 849 -30.92 -0.08 -20.46
CA VAL A 849 -30.87 -1.12 -21.51
C VAL A 849 -31.21 -2.49 -20.93
N ALA A 850 -30.83 -2.74 -19.67
CA ALA A 850 -30.91 -4.06 -19.05
C ALA A 850 -32.11 -4.25 -18.10
N GLY A 851 -32.82 -3.17 -17.73
CA GLY A 851 -34.00 -3.25 -16.88
C GLY A 851 -34.55 -1.90 -16.42
N LYS A 852 -35.60 -1.93 -15.58
CA LYS A 852 -36.25 -0.70 -15.08
C LYS A 852 -35.43 -0.07 -13.94
N VAL A 853 -34.60 0.91 -14.29
CA VAL A 853 -33.78 1.68 -13.35
C VAL A 853 -34.62 2.59 -12.45
N LYS A 854 -34.09 2.87 -11.26
CA LYS A 854 -34.58 3.85 -10.28
C LYS A 854 -33.38 4.54 -9.63
N GLU A 855 -33.58 5.71 -9.01
CA GLU A 855 -32.52 6.43 -8.29
C GLU A 855 -31.95 5.65 -7.08
N GLU A 856 -32.74 4.73 -6.49
CA GLU A 856 -32.23 3.81 -5.46
C GLU A 856 -31.14 2.86 -6.00
N HIS A 857 -31.22 2.45 -7.27
CA HIS A 857 -30.18 1.62 -7.91
C HIS A 857 -28.87 2.40 -8.13
N ILE A 858 -28.96 3.66 -8.58
CA ILE A 858 -27.79 4.55 -8.72
C ILE A 858 -27.17 4.84 -7.33
N SER A 859 -28.00 5.02 -6.30
CA SER A 859 -27.55 5.17 -4.92
C SER A 859 -26.83 3.94 -4.38
N LEU A 860 -27.26 2.71 -4.72
CA LEU A 860 -26.56 1.47 -4.37
C LEU A 860 -25.17 1.39 -5.02
N ILE A 861 -25.02 1.78 -6.30
CA ILE A 861 -23.72 1.82 -7.00
C ILE A 861 -22.75 2.82 -6.33
N ILE A 862 -23.25 3.97 -5.88
CA ILE A 862 -22.46 4.96 -5.14
C ILE A 862 -22.07 4.42 -3.76
N ASN A 863 -22.99 3.80 -3.03
CA ASN A 863 -22.74 3.22 -1.70
C ASN A 863 -21.75 2.04 -1.75
N ALA A 864 -21.67 1.32 -2.87
CA ALA A 864 -20.64 0.30 -3.12
C ALA A 864 -19.23 0.90 -3.37
N GLY A 865 -19.11 2.22 -3.51
CA GLY A 865 -17.84 2.90 -3.82
C GLY A 865 -17.39 2.73 -5.28
N LEU A 866 -18.32 2.41 -6.19
CA LEU A 866 -18.05 2.24 -7.63
C LEU A 866 -18.11 3.57 -8.40
N LEU A 867 -18.91 4.51 -7.90
CA LEU A 867 -19.05 5.86 -8.43
C LEU A 867 -18.90 6.89 -7.31
N THR A 868 -18.23 8.00 -7.59
CA THR A 868 -18.15 9.18 -6.70
C THR A 868 -18.72 10.38 -7.44
N ARG A 869 -19.64 11.14 -6.81
CA ARG A 869 -20.17 12.40 -7.40
C ARG A 869 -19.04 13.43 -7.51
N GLN A 870 -18.93 14.09 -8.67
CA GLN A 870 -17.89 15.09 -8.90
C GLN A 870 -18.20 16.38 -8.10
N LEU A 871 -17.21 16.93 -7.41
CA LEU A 871 -17.37 18.11 -6.54
C LEU A 871 -17.61 19.44 -7.28
N ILE A 872 -17.76 19.41 -8.61
CA ILE A 872 -17.88 20.57 -9.50
C ILE A 872 -19.19 20.54 -10.28
N ASP A 873 -19.67 19.34 -10.66
CA ASP A 873 -20.93 19.13 -11.36
C ASP A 873 -21.66 17.95 -10.70
N PRO A 874 -22.84 18.16 -10.07
CA PRO A 874 -23.58 17.11 -9.39
C PRO A 874 -24.19 16.07 -10.35
N ASN A 875 -24.26 16.38 -11.66
CA ASN A 875 -24.73 15.47 -12.71
C ASN A 875 -23.60 14.60 -13.28
N MET A 876 -22.37 14.73 -12.79
CA MET A 876 -21.22 13.94 -13.24
C MET A 876 -20.70 13.02 -12.13
N TYR A 877 -20.39 11.78 -12.50
CA TYR A 877 -19.75 10.80 -11.62
C TYR A 877 -18.35 10.45 -12.14
N TRP A 878 -17.42 10.23 -11.23
CA TRP A 878 -16.15 9.57 -11.52
C TRP A 878 -16.26 8.09 -11.17
N PHE A 879 -15.70 7.23 -12.02
CA PHE A 879 -15.51 5.82 -11.65
C PHE A 879 -14.51 5.75 -10.50
N ALA A 880 -14.81 4.91 -9.52
CA ALA A 880 -14.07 4.79 -8.28
C ALA A 880 -13.73 3.32 -7.98
N ILE A 881 -12.69 3.14 -7.16
CA ILE A 881 -12.23 1.84 -6.68
C ILE A 881 -12.81 1.63 -5.27
N PRO A 882 -13.68 0.63 -5.05
CA PRO A 882 -14.28 0.38 -3.75
C PRO A 882 -13.26 0.32 -2.60
N ASN A 883 -13.59 0.97 -1.49
CA ASN A 883 -12.79 1.05 -0.25
C ASN A 883 -11.42 1.77 -0.35
N ILE A 884 -11.06 2.42 -1.48
CA ILE A 884 -9.74 3.04 -1.65
C ILE A 884 -9.47 4.25 -0.72
N GLY A 885 -10.48 4.87 -0.11
CA GLY A 885 -10.36 6.13 0.64
C GLY A 885 -9.35 6.12 1.79
N SER A 886 -9.23 5.01 2.52
CA SER A 886 -8.21 4.81 3.57
C SER A 886 -6.79 4.80 2.98
N ILE A 887 -6.63 4.21 1.79
CA ILE A 887 -5.36 4.11 1.07
C ILE A 887 -5.01 5.44 0.40
N LEU A 888 -5.96 6.24 -0.08
CA LEU A 888 -5.68 7.61 -0.57
C LEU A 888 -5.20 8.55 0.55
N LYS A 889 -5.77 8.41 1.75
CA LYS A 889 -5.26 9.09 2.96
C LYS A 889 -3.83 8.65 3.27
N GLY A 890 -3.57 7.34 3.24
CA GLY A 890 -2.24 6.78 3.46
C GLY A 890 -1.20 7.17 2.39
N LEU A 891 -1.59 7.25 1.12
CA LEU A 891 -0.77 7.76 0.02
C LEU A 891 -0.37 9.21 0.27
N THR A 892 -1.34 10.07 0.60
CA THR A 892 -1.11 11.49 0.85
C THR A 892 -0.26 11.73 2.11
N GLN A 893 -0.40 10.90 3.14
CA GLN A 893 0.40 10.98 4.37
C GLN A 893 1.80 10.39 4.20
N GLY A 894 1.95 9.26 3.49
CA GLY A 894 3.24 8.63 3.20
C GLY A 894 4.13 9.51 2.31
N ARG A 895 3.58 10.14 1.27
CA ARG A 895 4.29 11.16 0.45
C ARG A 895 4.91 12.25 1.35
N LYS A 896 4.12 12.77 2.31
CA LYS A 896 4.57 13.81 3.26
C LYS A 896 5.62 13.29 4.25
N GLU A 897 5.47 12.07 4.76
CA GLU A 897 6.42 11.46 5.68
C GLU A 897 7.78 11.17 5.00
N LEU A 898 7.77 10.61 3.79
CA LEU A 898 8.96 10.35 2.98
C LEU A 898 9.72 11.64 2.66
N LEU A 899 9.01 12.68 2.19
CA LEU A 899 9.62 14.01 2.00
C LEU A 899 10.12 14.61 3.33
N SER A 900 9.51 14.29 4.48
CA SER A 900 10.00 14.75 5.79
C SER A 900 11.34 14.11 6.18
N PHE A 901 11.60 12.85 5.80
CA PHE A 901 12.87 12.17 6.10
C PHE A 901 14.06 12.84 5.39
N LEU A 902 13.86 13.27 4.15
CA LEU A 902 14.86 13.99 3.37
C LEU A 902 14.97 15.46 3.79
N ASN A 903 13.85 16.16 4.01
CA ASN A 903 13.86 17.57 4.46
C ASN A 903 14.56 17.78 5.83
N ARG A 904 14.68 16.72 6.65
CA ARG A 904 15.45 16.74 7.92
C ARG A 904 16.95 16.54 7.74
N ARG A 905 17.46 16.30 6.52
CA ARG A 905 18.90 16.14 6.22
C ARG A 905 19.50 17.46 5.73
N LYS A 906 20.73 17.75 6.16
CA LYS A 906 21.50 18.97 5.80
C LYS A 906 21.55 19.25 4.29
N TYR A 907 21.67 18.19 3.48
CA TYR A 907 21.77 18.28 2.02
C TYR A 907 20.50 17.80 1.28
N LYS A 908 19.41 17.50 1.99
CA LYS A 908 18.11 17.05 1.44
C LYS A 908 18.15 15.75 0.60
N GLU A 909 19.18 14.93 0.83
CA GLU A 909 19.46 13.65 0.15
C GLU A 909 19.55 12.48 1.16
N MET A 910 19.41 11.25 0.66
CA MET A 910 19.66 10.01 1.42
C MET A 910 19.99 8.85 0.48
N MET A 911 20.83 7.92 0.94
CA MET A 911 21.09 6.67 0.22
C MET A 911 19.79 5.83 0.13
N LEU A 912 19.48 5.31 -1.06
CA LEU A 912 18.28 4.55 -1.38
C LEU A 912 18.13 3.33 -0.47
N SER A 913 19.20 2.54 -0.28
CA SER A 913 19.20 1.35 0.58
C SER A 913 18.92 1.66 2.07
N LEU A 914 19.25 2.87 2.54
CA LEU A 914 18.95 3.34 3.89
C LEU A 914 17.54 3.94 4.00
N LEU A 915 16.95 4.31 2.87
CA LEU A 915 15.59 4.81 2.74
C LEU A 915 14.57 3.65 2.60
N GLU A 916 14.87 2.63 1.80
CA GLU A 916 14.07 1.39 1.70
C GLU A 916 13.97 0.66 3.05
N LYS A 917 15.02 0.68 3.87
CA LYS A 917 15.03 0.13 5.24
C LYS A 917 14.17 0.93 6.24
N LYS A 918 13.41 1.95 5.81
CA LYS A 918 12.49 2.72 6.67
C LYS A 918 11.03 2.38 6.38
N ARG A 919 10.32 1.95 7.41
CA ARG A 919 8.86 1.80 7.38
C ARG A 919 8.18 3.16 7.47
N LEU A 920 7.20 3.42 6.59
CA LEU A 920 6.26 4.53 6.74
C LEU A 920 5.25 4.17 7.85
N ARG A 921 4.89 5.13 8.69
CA ARG A 921 3.97 4.93 9.83
C ARG A 921 2.52 5.23 9.47
N PHE A 922 2.31 6.10 8.48
CA PHE A 922 0.97 6.59 8.09
C PHE A 922 0.50 6.04 6.74
N SER A 923 1.21 5.08 6.15
CA SER A 923 0.88 4.46 4.86
C SER A 923 0.74 2.95 5.00
N LEU A 924 -0.28 2.38 4.35
CA LEU A 924 -0.41 0.94 4.13
C LEU A 924 0.37 0.47 2.88
N LEU A 925 0.66 1.40 1.97
CA LEU A 925 1.53 1.18 0.81
C LEU A 925 3.00 1.26 1.24
N ASP A 926 3.86 0.45 0.65
CA ASP A 926 5.26 0.28 1.05
C ASP A 926 6.18 1.44 0.61
N MET A 927 7.44 1.41 1.04
CA MET A 927 8.42 2.45 0.69
C MET A 927 8.70 2.50 -0.83
N ARG A 928 8.74 1.37 -1.53
CA ARG A 928 9.01 1.31 -2.99
C ARG A 928 7.88 1.90 -3.81
N PHE A 929 6.62 1.68 -3.42
CA PHE A 929 5.45 2.30 -4.03
C PHE A 929 5.56 3.84 -4.02
N HIS A 930 5.88 4.41 -2.85
CA HIS A 930 6.03 5.87 -2.68
C HIS A 930 7.28 6.45 -3.36
N LEU A 931 8.39 5.70 -3.39
CA LEU A 931 9.62 6.10 -4.09
C LEU A 931 9.38 6.24 -5.59
N ARG A 932 8.82 5.21 -6.24
CA ARG A 932 8.50 5.25 -7.69
C ARG A 932 7.54 6.40 -8.02
N ASP A 933 6.49 6.56 -7.23
CA ASP A 933 5.49 7.61 -7.40
C ASP A 933 6.10 9.02 -7.30
N LEU A 934 6.88 9.32 -6.27
CA LEU A 934 7.51 10.63 -6.10
C LEU A 934 8.66 10.91 -7.06
N ILE A 935 9.38 9.88 -7.55
CA ILE A 935 10.39 10.05 -8.61
C ILE A 935 9.71 10.38 -9.94
N GLY A 936 8.74 9.57 -10.37
CA GLY A 936 8.09 9.77 -11.68
C GLY A 936 7.14 10.99 -11.73
N SER A 937 6.52 11.37 -10.61
CA SER A 937 5.83 12.67 -10.50
C SER A 937 6.77 13.89 -10.41
N GLY A 938 8.08 13.68 -10.21
CA GLY A 938 9.08 14.75 -10.16
C GLY A 938 9.13 15.52 -8.83
N GLY A 939 8.69 14.93 -7.73
CA GLY A 939 8.94 15.44 -6.37
C GLY A 939 10.32 15.07 -5.83
N MET A 940 10.92 13.99 -6.35
CA MET A 940 12.27 13.53 -6.03
C MET A 940 13.02 13.14 -7.30
N ILE A 941 14.34 13.00 -7.20
CA ILE A 941 15.21 12.48 -8.26
C ILE A 941 16.17 11.44 -7.69
N GLY A 942 16.45 10.40 -8.47
CA GLY A 942 17.45 9.38 -8.16
C GLY A 942 18.77 9.65 -8.90
N TYR A 943 19.89 9.54 -8.20
CA TYR A 943 21.25 9.64 -8.72
C TYR A 943 22.05 8.43 -8.22
N GLY A 944 22.06 7.35 -9.01
CA GLY A 944 22.70 6.08 -8.61
C GLY A 944 22.11 5.55 -7.30
N GLU A 945 22.94 5.41 -6.28
CA GLU A 945 22.53 4.94 -4.95
C GLU A 945 21.82 6.00 -4.08
N PHE A 946 21.64 7.24 -4.53
CA PHE A 946 21.08 8.33 -3.74
C PHE A 946 19.74 8.86 -4.28
N VAL A 947 18.89 9.35 -3.37
CA VAL A 947 17.63 10.03 -3.69
C VAL A 947 17.61 11.42 -3.03
N ALA A 948 17.22 12.44 -3.78
CA ALA A 948 17.16 13.84 -3.31
C ALA A 948 15.82 14.50 -3.64
N ILE A 949 15.39 15.47 -2.81
CA ILE A 949 14.18 16.28 -3.06
C ILE A 949 14.43 17.34 -4.12
N ILE A 950 13.50 17.47 -5.07
CA ILE A 950 13.41 18.61 -5.96
C ILE A 950 12.60 19.73 -5.29
N TYR A 951 13.20 20.91 -5.11
CA TYR A 951 12.48 22.11 -4.65
C TYR A 951 12.00 22.95 -5.84
N LYS A 952 10.67 23.08 -5.98
CA LYS A 952 10.04 23.89 -7.02
C LYS A 952 9.85 25.34 -6.52
N GLY A 953 10.73 26.24 -6.95
CA GLY A 953 10.60 27.67 -6.66
C GLY A 953 9.44 28.33 -7.43
N ASN A 954 8.95 29.46 -6.93
CA ASN A 954 7.78 30.20 -7.45
C ASN A 954 8.02 30.92 -8.81
N GLY A 955 8.99 30.44 -9.60
CA GLY A 955 9.40 31.00 -10.90
C GLY A 955 9.91 29.94 -11.89
N GLY A 956 9.57 28.67 -11.72
CA GLY A 956 9.81 27.61 -12.71
C GLY A 956 11.26 27.08 -12.84
N ILE A 957 12.23 27.68 -12.14
CA ILE A 957 13.62 27.23 -12.14
C ILE A 957 13.79 25.98 -11.28
N TRP A 958 14.35 24.93 -11.87
CA TRP A 958 14.71 23.67 -11.19
C TRP A 958 16.08 23.81 -10.53
N MET A 959 16.14 23.98 -9.21
CA MET A 959 17.42 23.93 -8.47
C MET A 959 17.78 22.49 -8.10
N VAL A 960 18.77 21.93 -8.79
CA VAL A 960 19.51 20.75 -8.30
C VAL A 960 20.33 21.20 -7.09
N VAL A 961 20.22 20.47 -5.97
CA VAL A 961 20.96 20.78 -4.73
C VAL A 961 22.41 20.30 -4.86
N ASN A 962 23.22 21.07 -5.58
CA ASN A 962 24.67 21.17 -5.49
C ASN A 962 25.45 19.84 -5.34
N ALA A 963 25.36 18.96 -6.35
CA ALA A 963 26.13 17.73 -6.41
C ALA A 963 27.65 18.00 -6.51
N LYS A 964 28.36 17.87 -5.38
CA LYS A 964 29.82 17.87 -5.30
C LYS A 964 30.27 16.73 -4.38
N HIS A 965 30.98 15.75 -4.97
CA HIS A 965 31.43 14.43 -4.48
C HIS A 965 30.63 13.29 -5.14
N SER A 966 31.25 12.33 -5.84
CA SER A 966 32.62 12.29 -6.40
C SER A 966 32.62 11.59 -7.76
N GLN A 967 33.81 11.39 -8.34
CA GLN A 967 34.04 10.30 -9.30
C GLN A 967 33.86 8.94 -8.61
#